data_AF-A0A938T1F5-F1
#
_entry.id   AF-A0A938T1F5-F1
#
_cell.length_a   1.000
_cell.length_b   1.000
_cell.length_c   1.000
_cell.angle_alpha   90.00
_cell.angle_beta   90.00
_cell.angle_gamma   90.00
#
_symmetry.space_group_name_H-M   'P 1'
#
loop_
_entity.id
_entity.type
_entity.pdbx_description
1 polymer ?
#
loop_
_entity_poly.entity_id
_entity_poly.type
_entity_poly.pdbx_seq_one_letter_code
_entity_poly.pdbx_strand_id
1 'polypeptide(L)'
;MTKNDLKEQIKLIVNANHWDPFQVLGNHIVEKEGRKSIAIRAFLPEAEEAWVKDLNTNKLHQMEKIHAAGFFETMVVEKKKVFPYKIRVRSFEGIVSEFYDPYSFMPVLSDFDLHLIGEGSHYKEYEKLGAHMMEINGIQGVHFAVWAPNARRVSIIGDFNRWDGRRHQMRVLGSSGVWEIFIPGFKEGDLYKFEIKSKFKKYSAVKADPYAFCFEVRPKSSSVVYNIHKYQWNDSKWMEIRPKRKWLESPLSIYEVHLGSWMRVPEENNRFLTYKEIADRLVPYVKKMGYTHIELLPVTEHPLDASWGYQTIGYFAPTSRHGTPDDFMYFVDKCHQNNIGVILDWAPAHFPTDGHGLGFFDGTCLYEHEDPRKGFHPDWGTKIFNYGRNEVRNFLLSNALFWFEKYHIDGLRVDAVASMLYLDYSRKKGEWVPNIFGGKENLEAIDFIKRYNELVHRYHPGVLTIAEESTAWPGVSKPTYLGGLGFSFKWNMGWMHDSLEYISKDPVYKKYHHNNLTFSLLYAFTENFILVLSHDEVVHGKRSMLNKMPGDIWQKCANLRLFYGFMYSHPGKKLLFMGGEFGQWDEWNHDKSIDWHLLRFKPHRCLQKFVMDLNHLYQSEPALYEVDVHYKGFEWIDFRDTEQSVISFIRKAKDPHNFLVVVCNFTPVPRIGYRVGVPENCFYREILNSDSQLYCGSNLGNAGGISAERIPWHGRPYSININLPPLSVLIFKPVK
;
A
#
# COMPACT_ATOMS: atom_id res chain seq x y z
N MET A 1 46.00 16.89 12.62
CA MET A 1 45.93 17.54 11.29
C MET A 1 47.09 18.51 11.17
N THR A 2 47.93 18.39 10.14
CA THR A 2 49.00 19.39 9.89
C THR A 2 48.39 20.68 9.32
N LYS A 3 49.12 21.81 9.33
CA LYS A 3 48.61 23.07 8.74
C LYS A 3 48.31 22.96 7.23
N ASN A 4 49.10 22.17 6.49
CA ASN A 4 48.88 21.94 5.06
C ASN A 4 47.65 21.04 4.82
N ASP A 5 47.48 20.01 5.65
CA ASP A 5 46.30 19.15 5.63
C ASP A 5 45.02 19.97 5.89
N LEU A 6 45.02 20.84 6.90
CA LEU A 6 43.87 21.72 7.19
C LEU A 6 43.50 22.64 6.01
N LYS A 7 44.48 23.19 5.27
CA LYS A 7 44.19 24.02 4.09
C LYS A 7 43.49 23.24 2.98
N GLU A 8 43.89 21.99 2.74
CA GLU A 8 43.21 21.14 1.76
C GLU A 8 41.81 20.74 2.23
N GLN A 9 41.64 20.43 3.52
CA GLN A 9 40.32 20.15 4.08
C GLN A 9 39.37 21.36 3.98
N ILE A 10 39.85 22.59 4.24
CA ILE A 10 39.07 23.82 4.05
C ILE A 10 38.61 23.96 2.60
N LYS A 11 39.47 23.67 1.61
CA LYS A 11 39.07 23.69 0.19
C LYS A 11 37.96 22.68 -0.10
N LEU A 12 38.00 21.48 0.49
CA LEU A 12 36.95 20.49 0.32
C LEU A 12 35.61 20.95 0.90
N ILE A 13 35.62 21.59 2.08
CA ILE A 13 34.42 22.17 2.71
C ILE A 13 33.84 23.29 1.84
N VAL A 14 34.66 24.26 1.45
CA VAL A 14 34.23 25.44 0.69
C VAL A 14 33.66 25.06 -0.68
N ASN A 15 34.23 24.04 -1.33
CA ASN A 15 33.75 23.53 -2.60
C ASN A 15 32.61 22.51 -2.46
N ALA A 16 32.13 22.25 -1.23
CA ALA A 16 31.11 21.25 -0.90
C ALA A 16 31.42 19.88 -1.52
N ASN A 17 32.58 19.34 -1.20
CA ASN A 17 33.12 18.05 -1.64
C ASN A 17 33.62 17.18 -0.48
N HIS A 18 33.47 17.64 0.77
CA HIS A 18 33.96 16.93 1.95
C HIS A 18 33.00 15.80 2.35
N TRP A 19 33.55 14.61 2.69
CA TRP A 19 32.73 13.44 3.05
C TRP A 19 32.40 13.37 4.55
N ASP A 20 33.24 13.97 5.39
CA ASP A 20 33.01 14.05 6.83
C ASP A 20 33.36 15.44 7.40
N PRO A 21 32.49 16.45 7.20
CA PRO A 21 32.77 17.82 7.62
C PRO A 21 33.08 17.99 9.12
N PHE A 22 32.68 17.04 9.96
CA PHE A 22 32.91 17.04 11.41
C PHE A 22 34.38 16.86 11.77
N GLN A 23 35.24 16.39 10.84
CA GLN A 23 36.69 16.36 11.05
C GLN A 23 37.33 17.76 11.06
N VAL A 24 36.61 18.76 10.56
CA VAL A 24 37.11 20.12 10.34
C VAL A 24 36.26 21.13 11.11
N LEU A 25 34.95 21.10 10.88
CA LEU A 25 33.96 21.99 11.47
C LEU A 25 33.62 21.57 12.89
N GLY A 26 33.00 22.47 13.65
CA GLY A 26 32.66 22.23 15.04
C GLY A 26 33.82 22.49 15.98
N ASN A 27 33.80 21.80 17.11
CA ASN A 27 34.77 22.00 18.19
C ASN A 27 35.84 20.90 18.19
N HIS A 28 37.11 21.30 18.27
CA HIS A 28 38.25 20.41 18.20
C HIS A 28 39.25 20.72 19.31
N ILE A 29 39.67 19.69 20.05
CA ILE A 29 40.76 19.83 21.01
C ILE A 29 42.07 19.93 20.22
N VAL A 30 42.79 21.03 20.38
CA VAL A 30 44.08 21.27 19.73
C VAL A 30 45.14 21.65 20.77
N GLU A 31 46.40 21.36 20.46
CA GLU A 31 47.54 21.79 21.28
C GLU A 31 48.23 22.99 20.64
N LYS A 32 48.37 24.07 21.40
CA LYS A 32 49.11 25.27 21.01
C LYS A 32 50.08 25.59 22.14
N GLU A 33 51.37 25.70 21.82
CA GLU A 33 52.44 26.03 22.79
C GLU A 33 52.43 25.11 24.04
N GLY A 34 52.16 23.81 23.83
CA GLY A 34 52.11 22.81 24.91
C GLY A 34 50.86 22.86 25.79
N ARG A 35 49.84 23.67 25.44
CA ARG A 35 48.57 23.78 26.17
C ARG A 35 47.39 23.33 25.31
N LYS A 36 46.51 22.50 25.88
CA LYS A 36 45.22 22.14 25.27
C LYS A 36 44.30 23.36 25.21
N SER A 37 43.77 23.63 24.03
CA SER A 37 42.80 24.68 23.73
C SER A 37 41.68 24.10 22.85
N ILE A 38 40.55 24.79 22.75
CA ILE A 38 39.48 24.40 21.81
C ILE A 38 39.51 25.31 20.59
N ALA A 39 39.69 24.72 19.41
CA ALA A 39 39.46 25.38 18.13
C ALA A 39 37.98 25.19 17.75
N ILE A 40 37.30 26.27 17.40
CA ILE A 40 35.93 26.21 16.86
C ILE A 40 35.95 26.76 15.44
N ARG A 41 35.49 25.94 14.49
CA ARG A 41 35.48 26.28 13.07
C ARG A 41 34.07 26.20 12.52
N ALA A 42 33.67 27.21 11.76
CA ALA A 42 32.36 27.30 11.14
C ALA A 42 32.48 27.74 9.69
N PHE A 43 31.69 27.12 8.82
CA PHE A 43 31.55 27.55 7.43
C PHE A 43 30.20 28.23 7.23
N LEU A 44 30.27 29.54 7.05
CA LEU A 44 29.16 30.50 7.11
C LEU A 44 29.24 31.43 5.89
N PRO A 45 28.88 30.96 4.68
CA PRO A 45 29.00 31.74 3.45
C PRO A 45 28.19 33.05 3.45
N GLU A 46 27.13 33.11 4.25
CA GLU A 46 26.27 34.29 4.44
C GLU A 46 26.84 35.35 5.39
N ALA A 47 27.91 35.02 6.13
CA ALA A 47 28.41 35.84 7.23
C ALA A 47 29.45 36.88 6.79
N GLU A 48 29.23 38.11 7.22
CA GLU A 48 30.26 39.15 7.24
C GLU A 48 31.18 38.93 8.45
N GLU A 49 30.59 38.80 9.65
CA GLU A 49 31.27 38.59 10.92
C GLU A 49 30.64 37.43 11.71
N ALA A 50 31.44 36.72 12.51
CA ALA A 50 30.97 35.63 13.35
C ALA A 50 31.66 35.61 14.73
N TRP A 51 30.95 35.12 15.75
CA TRP A 51 31.43 34.94 17.12
C TRP A 51 30.96 33.60 17.68
N VAL A 52 31.76 33.03 18.58
CA VAL A 52 31.34 31.94 19.48
C VAL A 52 30.87 32.55 20.79
N LYS A 53 29.65 32.21 21.22
CA LYS A 53 29.08 32.56 22.52
C LYS A 53 29.15 31.36 23.47
N ASP A 54 30.02 31.41 24.47
CA ASP A 54 30.08 30.39 25.53
C ASP A 54 28.81 30.47 26.40
N LEU A 55 28.01 29.40 26.43
CA LEU A 55 26.76 29.40 27.17
C LEU A 55 26.93 29.33 28.69
N ASN A 56 28.12 28.97 29.17
CA ASN A 56 28.40 28.94 30.62
C ASN A 56 28.75 30.33 31.16
N THR A 57 29.36 31.18 30.35
CA THR A 57 29.91 32.49 30.77
C THR A 57 29.27 33.68 30.07
N ASN A 58 28.48 33.44 29.02
CA ASN A 58 27.97 34.44 28.07
C ASN A 58 29.05 35.27 27.36
N LYS A 59 30.32 34.86 27.43
CA LYS A 59 31.43 35.53 26.75
C LYS A 59 31.36 35.29 25.23
N LEU A 60 31.61 36.35 24.46
CA LEU A 60 31.72 36.31 23.00
C LEU A 60 33.19 36.25 22.59
N HIS A 61 33.53 35.28 21.75
CA HIS A 61 34.83 35.11 21.14
C HIS A 61 34.70 35.39 19.64
N GLN A 62 35.35 36.45 19.16
CA GLN A 62 35.32 36.78 17.74
C GLN A 62 36.01 35.68 16.93
N MET A 63 35.41 35.31 15.80
CA MET A 63 36.00 34.38 14.85
C MET A 63 36.72 35.16 13.73
N GLU A 64 37.93 34.72 13.40
CA GLU A 64 38.71 35.25 12.29
C GLU A 64 38.24 34.59 10.98
N LYS A 65 38.01 35.39 9.95
CA LYS A 65 37.66 34.91 8.60
C LYS A 65 38.92 34.44 7.88
N ILE A 66 39.24 33.15 7.97
CA ILE A 66 40.47 32.57 7.40
C ILE A 66 40.33 32.16 5.92
N HIS A 67 39.11 32.21 5.35
CA HIS A 67 38.88 32.05 3.91
C HIS A 67 37.76 32.97 3.41
N ALA A 68 37.96 33.60 2.26
CA ALA A 68 37.05 34.60 1.68
C ALA A 68 35.63 34.07 1.46
N ALA A 69 35.48 32.78 1.16
CA ALA A 69 34.19 32.10 0.98
C ALA A 69 33.33 31.95 2.25
N GLY A 70 33.77 32.47 3.41
CA GLY A 70 33.01 32.40 4.66
C GLY A 70 33.47 31.30 5.61
N PHE A 71 34.75 30.93 5.61
CA PHE A 71 35.28 30.00 6.62
C PHE A 71 35.86 30.79 7.79
N PHE A 72 35.38 30.51 8.99
CA PHE A 72 35.74 31.20 10.22
C PHE A 72 36.37 30.24 11.23
N GLU A 73 37.37 30.72 11.98
CA GLU A 73 38.00 29.98 13.07
C GLU A 73 38.14 30.89 14.31
N THR A 74 37.97 30.33 15.50
CA THR A 74 38.41 30.97 16.74
C THR A 74 39.06 29.96 17.67
N MET A 75 39.97 30.46 18.51
CA MET A 75 40.71 29.69 19.49
C MET A 75 40.28 30.12 20.90
N VAL A 76 39.64 29.22 21.64
CA VAL A 76 39.23 29.45 23.02
C VAL A 76 40.27 28.84 23.96
N VAL A 77 41.30 29.63 24.26
CA VAL A 77 42.49 29.19 25.01
C VAL A 77 42.22 28.92 26.50
N GLU A 78 41.17 29.51 27.07
CA GLU A 78 40.76 29.26 28.45
C GLU A 78 40.06 27.91 28.67
N LYS A 79 39.64 27.21 27.61
CA LYS A 79 38.90 25.94 27.70
C LYS A 79 39.79 24.76 27.32
N LYS A 80 39.77 23.73 28.17
CA LYS A 80 40.54 22.47 27.99
C LYS A 80 39.67 21.27 27.59
N LYS A 81 38.35 21.42 27.66
CA LYS A 81 37.34 20.42 27.31
C LYS A 81 36.24 21.09 26.48
N VAL A 82 35.55 20.29 25.68
CA VAL A 82 34.36 20.71 24.94
C VAL A 82 33.34 21.32 25.91
N PHE A 83 32.67 22.38 25.48
CA PHE A 83 31.70 23.14 26.25
C PHE A 83 30.52 23.54 25.36
N PRO A 84 29.33 23.79 25.93
CA PRO A 84 28.17 24.24 25.15
C PRO A 84 28.36 25.69 24.67
N TYR A 85 28.11 25.93 23.38
CA TYR A 85 28.19 27.26 22.77
C TYR A 85 27.12 27.47 21.70
N LYS A 86 26.90 28.74 21.32
CA LYS A 86 26.19 29.13 20.11
C LYS A 86 27.13 29.88 19.17
N ILE A 87 26.86 29.81 17.89
CA ILE A 87 27.46 30.69 16.88
C ILE A 87 26.53 31.89 16.74
N ARG A 88 27.08 33.09 16.90
CA ARG A 88 26.45 34.36 16.53
C ARG A 88 27.01 34.81 15.19
N VAL A 89 26.14 35.18 14.26
CA VAL A 89 26.51 35.63 12.92
C VAL A 89 25.89 37.00 12.66
N ARG A 90 26.64 37.88 12.00
CA ARG A 90 26.12 39.07 11.33
C ARG A 90 26.24 38.85 9.82
N SER A 91 25.12 38.82 9.12
CA SER A 91 25.10 38.67 7.66
C SER A 91 25.52 39.96 6.95
N PHE A 92 25.83 39.86 5.66
CA PHE A 92 26.06 41.03 4.79
C PHE A 92 24.83 41.95 4.67
N GLU A 93 23.63 41.45 5.00
CA GLU A 93 22.39 42.23 5.06
C GLU A 93 22.23 42.95 6.42
N GLY A 94 23.21 42.81 7.34
CA GLY A 94 23.18 43.38 8.68
C GLY A 94 22.32 42.61 9.69
N ILE A 95 21.77 41.45 9.31
CA ILE A 95 20.94 40.62 10.18
C ILE A 95 21.84 39.88 11.17
N VAL A 96 21.51 39.96 12.46
CA VAL A 96 22.20 39.22 13.52
C VAL A 96 21.37 38.02 13.96
N SER A 97 21.97 36.83 13.97
CA SER A 97 21.32 35.58 14.40
C SER A 97 22.22 34.75 15.31
N GLU A 98 21.64 34.00 16.23
CA GLU A 98 22.35 33.01 17.08
C GLU A 98 21.75 31.62 16.89
N PHE A 99 22.60 30.60 16.72
CA PHE A 99 22.17 29.20 16.61
C PHE A 99 23.21 28.25 17.24
N TYR A 100 22.77 27.04 17.59
CA TYR A 100 23.69 25.98 18.03
C TYR A 100 24.41 25.38 16.81
N ASP A 101 25.70 25.10 16.95
CA ASP A 101 26.51 24.56 15.85
C ASP A 101 26.11 23.10 15.53
N PRO A 102 25.58 22.79 14.34
CA PRO A 102 25.26 21.42 13.93
C PRO A 102 26.46 20.46 13.95
N TYR A 103 27.68 20.99 13.81
CA TYR A 103 28.92 20.21 13.78
C TYR A 103 29.49 19.93 15.17
N SER A 104 28.78 20.30 16.24
CA SER A 104 29.16 20.02 17.63
C SER A 104 28.62 18.69 18.18
N PHE A 105 27.79 17.97 17.42
CA PHE A 105 27.09 16.77 17.88
C PHE A 105 27.74 15.46 17.39
N MET A 106 27.77 14.46 18.28
CA MET A 106 28.29 13.11 18.00
C MET A 106 27.35 12.30 17.10
N PRO A 107 27.81 11.18 16.51
CA PRO A 107 26.94 10.27 15.77
C PRO A 107 25.72 9.77 16.53
N VAL A 108 24.59 9.68 15.84
CA VAL A 108 23.32 9.19 16.41
C VAL A 108 23.11 7.71 16.10
N LEU A 109 23.42 7.26 14.88
CA LEU A 109 23.38 5.84 14.55
C LEU A 109 24.53 5.10 15.24
N SER A 110 24.21 3.95 15.83
CA SER A 110 25.20 3.06 16.43
C SER A 110 25.85 2.14 15.39
N ASP A 111 27.02 1.59 15.70
CA ASP A 111 27.65 0.55 14.85
C ASP A 111 26.76 -0.67 14.65
N PHE A 112 25.90 -0.98 15.63
CA PHE A 112 24.92 -2.06 15.53
C PHE A 112 23.81 -1.75 14.51
N ASP A 113 23.29 -0.52 14.51
CA ASP A 113 22.33 -0.08 13.48
C ASP A 113 22.94 -0.20 12.08
N LEU A 114 24.17 0.28 11.90
CA LEU A 114 24.87 0.23 10.61
C LEU A 114 25.16 -1.20 10.15
N HIS A 115 25.48 -2.09 11.09
CA HIS A 115 25.68 -3.51 10.80
C HIS A 115 24.40 -4.16 10.27
N LEU A 116 23.27 -3.98 10.97
CA LEU A 116 21.98 -4.55 10.55
C LEU A 116 21.49 -3.96 9.22
N ILE A 117 21.73 -2.67 8.96
CA ILE A 117 21.43 -2.05 7.67
C ILE A 117 22.24 -2.73 6.56
N GLY A 118 23.55 -2.92 6.74
CA GLY A 118 24.41 -3.58 5.74
C GLY A 118 24.09 -5.06 5.53
N GLU A 119 23.65 -5.77 6.56
CA GLU A 119 23.17 -7.16 6.46
C GLU A 119 21.78 -7.25 5.79
N GLY A 120 21.00 -6.17 5.83
CA GLY A 120 19.63 -6.13 5.36
C GLY A 120 18.65 -6.80 6.31
N SER A 121 18.87 -6.62 7.62
CA SER A 121 18.13 -7.22 8.73
C SER A 121 17.59 -6.19 9.73
N HIS A 122 17.74 -4.88 9.46
CA HIS A 122 17.19 -3.80 10.29
C HIS A 122 15.73 -3.50 9.92
N TYR A 123 14.79 -4.28 10.46
CA TYR A 123 13.37 -4.17 10.09
C TYR A 123 12.67 -2.88 10.56
N LYS A 124 13.29 -2.12 11.45
CA LYS A 124 12.81 -0.81 11.91
C LYS A 124 13.78 0.31 11.49
N GLU A 125 14.40 0.20 10.32
CA GLU A 125 15.36 1.20 9.86
C GLU A 125 14.71 2.58 9.66
N TYR A 126 13.39 2.63 9.45
CA TYR A 126 12.62 3.87 9.43
C TYR A 126 12.67 4.65 10.76
N GLU A 127 13.08 4.05 11.88
CA GLU A 127 13.31 4.76 13.16
C GLU A 127 14.68 5.47 13.21
N LYS A 128 15.53 5.26 12.19
CA LYS A 128 16.92 5.75 12.13
C LYS A 128 17.21 6.53 10.87
N LEU A 129 16.75 6.04 9.72
CA LEU A 129 16.83 6.72 8.43
C LEU A 129 15.61 7.63 8.26
N GLY A 130 15.80 8.70 7.50
CA GLY A 130 14.80 9.75 7.33
C GLY A 130 15.09 10.98 8.21
N ALA A 131 14.03 11.67 8.62
CA ALA A 131 14.11 12.84 9.49
C ALA A 131 13.39 12.60 10.82
N HIS A 132 14.15 12.64 11.92
CA HIS A 132 13.69 12.30 13.27
C HIS A 132 13.84 13.47 14.21
N MET A 133 12.72 13.96 14.72
CA MET A 133 12.73 14.96 15.79
C MET A 133 13.27 14.32 17.07
N MET A 134 14.29 14.95 17.66
CA MET A 134 14.89 14.46 18.90
C MET A 134 15.56 15.55 19.71
N GLU A 135 15.89 15.21 20.96
CA GLU A 135 16.67 16.05 21.87
C GLU A 135 18.04 15.45 22.11
N ILE A 136 19.11 16.23 21.90
CA ILE A 136 20.47 15.85 22.24
C ILE A 136 21.04 16.91 23.20
N ASN A 137 21.43 16.50 24.41
CA ASN A 137 21.99 17.39 25.44
C ASN A 137 21.11 18.60 25.79
N GLY A 138 19.78 18.44 25.90
CA GLY A 138 18.87 19.55 26.18
C GLY A 138 18.49 20.40 24.96
N ILE A 139 18.97 20.04 23.76
CA ILE A 139 18.80 20.82 22.55
C ILE A 139 17.89 20.06 21.59
N GLN A 140 16.75 20.67 21.28
CA GLN A 140 15.78 20.17 20.32
C GLN A 140 16.26 20.41 18.89
N GLY A 141 16.04 19.44 18.02
CA GLY A 141 16.37 19.52 16.60
C GLY A 141 15.91 18.28 15.85
N VAL A 142 16.44 18.13 14.64
CA VAL A 142 16.12 16.98 13.78
C VAL A 142 17.41 16.28 13.37
N HIS A 143 17.44 14.98 13.57
CA HIS A 143 18.44 14.10 13.00
C HIS A 143 17.99 13.65 11.61
N PHE A 144 18.86 13.82 10.63
CA PHE A 144 18.65 13.38 9.27
C PHE A 144 19.63 12.26 8.96
N ALA A 145 19.16 11.18 8.35
CA ALA A 145 20.03 10.14 7.81
C ALA A 145 19.53 9.55 6.48
N VAL A 146 20.46 9.29 5.56
CA VAL A 146 20.14 8.73 4.23
C VAL A 146 21.25 7.81 3.71
N TRP A 147 20.86 6.74 3.05
CA TRP A 147 21.80 5.81 2.42
C TRP A 147 22.17 6.28 1.00
N ALA A 148 23.44 6.59 0.79
CA ALA A 148 24.00 7.05 -0.48
C ALA A 148 25.51 6.70 -0.58
N PRO A 149 25.86 5.40 -0.69
CA PRO A 149 27.25 4.93 -0.57
C PRO A 149 28.21 5.50 -1.62
N ASN A 150 27.71 5.79 -2.82
CA ASN A 150 28.51 6.31 -3.92
C ASN A 150 28.52 7.84 -3.99
N ALA A 151 27.84 8.51 -3.06
CA ALA A 151 27.93 9.96 -2.93
C ALA A 151 29.34 10.37 -2.52
N ARG A 152 29.83 11.45 -3.11
CA ARG A 152 31.01 12.21 -2.64
C ARG A 152 30.62 13.09 -1.45
N ARG A 153 29.42 13.65 -1.49
CA ARG A 153 28.88 14.53 -0.45
C ARG A 153 27.36 14.56 -0.51
N VAL A 154 26.73 14.54 0.67
CA VAL A 154 25.29 14.79 0.86
C VAL A 154 25.10 16.03 1.73
N SER A 155 24.05 16.80 1.49
CA SER A 155 23.67 17.93 2.34
C SER A 155 22.18 18.06 2.47
N ILE A 156 21.72 18.55 3.62
CA ILE A 156 20.32 18.95 3.80
C ILE A 156 20.14 20.33 3.20
N ILE A 157 19.13 20.49 2.37
CA ILE A 157 18.72 21.77 1.80
C ILE A 157 17.25 22.03 2.08
N GLY A 158 16.89 23.29 2.29
CA GLY A 158 15.52 23.72 2.56
C GLY A 158 15.44 25.22 2.82
N ASP A 159 14.28 25.72 3.22
CA ASP A 159 14.06 27.15 3.41
C ASP A 159 14.99 27.75 4.46
N PHE A 160 15.23 27.03 5.55
CA PHE A 160 16.13 27.40 6.65
C PHE A 160 17.57 27.76 6.20
N ASN A 161 18.03 27.17 5.08
CA ASN A 161 19.36 27.45 4.55
C ASN A 161 19.35 28.08 3.15
N ARG A 162 18.20 28.62 2.71
CA ARG A 162 17.99 29.18 1.37
C ARG A 162 18.34 28.18 0.25
N TRP A 163 18.08 26.90 0.49
CA TRP A 163 18.37 25.79 -0.42
C TRP A 163 19.85 25.67 -0.84
N ASP A 164 20.79 26.14 0.00
CA ASP A 164 22.24 26.11 -0.29
C ASP A 164 22.92 24.87 0.31
N GLY A 165 23.23 23.89 -0.55
CA GLY A 165 23.90 22.64 -0.18
C GLY A 165 25.31 22.78 0.39
N ARG A 166 25.87 23.99 0.47
CA ARG A 166 27.17 24.24 1.11
C ARG A 166 27.07 24.36 2.64
N ARG A 167 25.90 24.72 3.18
CA ARG A 167 25.71 25.15 4.57
C ARG A 167 25.50 24.02 5.58
N HIS A 168 24.89 22.91 5.15
CA HIS A 168 24.55 21.78 6.03
C HIS A 168 25.01 20.45 5.41
N GLN A 169 26.33 20.34 5.22
CA GLN A 169 27.00 19.14 4.73
C GLN A 169 26.97 18.02 5.79
N MET A 170 26.57 16.82 5.38
CA MET A 170 26.45 15.63 6.24
C MET A 170 27.77 14.88 6.34
N ARG A 171 27.93 14.02 7.35
CA ARG A 171 29.04 13.05 7.43
C ARG A 171 28.61 11.67 6.96
N VAL A 172 29.49 10.95 6.29
CA VAL A 172 29.34 9.51 6.06
C VAL A 172 29.83 8.71 7.27
N LEU A 173 29.08 7.69 7.68
CA LEU A 173 29.42 6.83 8.81
C LEU A 173 30.22 5.61 8.36
N GLY A 174 31.55 5.74 8.40
CA GLY A 174 32.47 4.66 8.02
C GLY A 174 32.25 4.19 6.58
N SER A 175 32.24 2.87 6.38
CA SER A 175 32.00 2.24 5.08
C SER A 175 30.53 1.90 4.80
N SER A 176 29.60 2.23 5.70
CA SER A 176 28.17 1.89 5.57
C SER A 176 27.50 2.58 4.38
N GLY A 177 28.03 3.74 3.97
CA GLY A 177 27.38 4.60 2.99
C GLY A 177 26.17 5.37 3.51
N VAL A 178 25.87 5.28 4.80
CA VAL A 178 24.86 6.10 5.47
C VAL A 178 25.45 7.46 5.81
N TRP A 179 24.76 8.52 5.41
CA TRP A 179 25.08 9.90 5.71
C TRP A 179 24.18 10.40 6.82
N GLU A 180 24.69 11.18 7.76
CA GLU A 180 23.86 11.81 8.79
C GLU A 180 24.29 13.23 9.18
N ILE A 181 23.35 13.95 9.80
CA ILE A 181 23.57 15.20 10.53
C ILE A 181 22.44 15.43 11.54
N PHE A 182 22.75 15.96 12.72
CA PHE A 182 21.75 16.54 13.60
C PHE A 182 21.75 18.06 13.43
N ILE A 183 20.59 18.65 13.13
CA ILE A 183 20.46 20.10 12.97
C ILE A 183 19.58 20.66 14.10
N PRO A 184 20.16 21.45 15.03
CA PRO A 184 19.41 22.11 16.09
C PRO A 184 18.39 23.11 15.58
N GLY A 185 17.27 23.23 16.28
CA GLY A 185 16.26 24.25 16.03
C GLY A 185 15.33 24.00 14.85
N PHE A 186 15.54 22.91 14.09
CA PHE A 186 14.56 22.39 13.15
C PHE A 186 13.29 21.93 13.86
N LYS A 187 12.16 22.06 13.17
CA LYS A 187 10.83 21.82 13.72
C LYS A 187 10.00 20.97 12.78
N GLU A 188 8.94 20.40 13.35
CA GLU A 188 7.86 19.81 12.55
C GLU A 188 7.32 20.82 11.52
N GLY A 189 7.09 20.35 10.30
CA GLY A 189 6.63 21.17 9.18
C GLY A 189 7.76 21.78 8.33
N ASP A 190 9.01 21.75 8.79
CA ASP A 190 10.13 22.25 7.99
C ASP A 190 10.31 21.42 6.71
N LEU A 191 10.46 22.12 5.58
CA LEU A 191 10.67 21.52 4.27
C LEU A 191 12.14 21.20 4.07
N TYR A 192 12.44 20.00 3.56
CA TYR A 192 13.80 19.59 3.26
C TYR A 192 13.90 18.65 2.06
N LYS A 193 15.11 18.61 1.50
CA LYS A 193 15.57 17.63 0.50
C LYS A 193 17.05 17.31 0.74
N PHE A 194 17.51 16.20 0.15
CA PHE A 194 18.94 15.88 0.08
C PHE A 194 19.53 16.41 -1.21
N GLU A 195 20.58 17.24 -1.12
CA GLU A 195 21.44 17.54 -2.25
C GLU A 195 22.59 16.52 -2.29
N ILE A 196 22.67 15.74 -3.35
CA ILE A 196 23.67 14.68 -3.52
C ILE A 196 24.63 15.07 -4.63
N LYS A 197 25.93 14.94 -4.37
CA LYS A 197 26.99 14.98 -5.38
C LYS A 197 27.64 13.61 -5.43
N SER A 198 27.63 12.97 -6.59
CA SER A 198 28.20 11.64 -6.77
C SER A 198 29.72 11.68 -6.93
N LYS A 199 30.38 10.56 -6.58
CA LYS A 199 31.77 10.30 -6.99
C LYS A 199 31.88 10.07 -8.51
N PHE A 200 30.78 9.69 -9.15
CA PHE A 200 30.74 9.24 -10.54
C PHE A 200 29.98 10.21 -11.46
N LYS A 201 30.31 10.14 -12.76
CA LYS A 201 29.59 10.79 -13.86
C LYS A 201 29.35 12.30 -13.73
N LYS A 202 30.09 12.99 -12.85
CA LYS A 202 29.84 14.40 -12.46
C LYS A 202 28.36 14.64 -12.09
N TYR A 203 27.69 13.62 -11.56
CA TYR A 203 26.26 13.66 -11.28
C TYR A 203 26.00 14.42 -9.99
N SER A 204 24.98 15.28 -10.02
CA SER A 204 24.42 15.91 -8.83
C SER A 204 22.90 15.98 -8.98
N ALA A 205 22.20 15.73 -7.87
CA ALA A 205 20.75 15.74 -7.86
C ALA A 205 20.23 16.25 -6.52
N VAL A 206 19.00 16.76 -6.57
CA VAL A 206 18.20 17.08 -5.40
C VAL A 206 17.12 16.01 -5.29
N LYS A 207 17.15 15.27 -4.18
CA LYS A 207 16.31 14.10 -3.93
C LYS A 207 15.36 14.36 -2.77
N ALA A 208 14.13 13.89 -2.92
CA ALA A 208 13.26 13.73 -1.77
C ALA A 208 13.79 12.60 -0.88
N ASP A 209 13.42 12.62 0.40
CA ASP A 209 13.84 11.60 1.35
C ASP A 209 13.12 10.26 1.09
N PRO A 210 13.85 9.16 0.84
CA PRO A 210 13.26 7.82 0.70
C PRO A 210 12.42 7.39 1.91
N TYR A 211 12.77 7.88 3.10
CA TYR A 211 12.16 7.55 4.40
C TYR A 211 11.32 8.70 4.98
N ALA A 212 10.95 9.69 4.18
CA ALA A 212 10.07 10.75 4.66
C ALA A 212 8.70 10.22 5.10
N PHE A 213 8.21 10.76 6.22
CA PHE A 213 6.88 10.47 6.76
C PHE A 213 5.81 11.41 6.24
N CYS A 214 6.19 12.52 5.60
CA CYS A 214 5.26 13.49 5.03
C CYS A 214 5.93 14.22 3.85
N PHE A 215 5.11 14.67 2.90
CA PHE A 215 5.54 15.38 1.70
C PHE A 215 4.69 16.64 1.48
N GLU A 216 5.22 17.59 0.70
CA GLU A 216 4.38 18.64 0.12
C GLU A 216 3.38 18.06 -0.89
N VAL A 217 2.24 18.72 -1.06
CA VAL A 217 1.24 18.35 -2.07
C VAL A 217 1.83 18.50 -3.48
N ARG A 218 1.70 17.43 -4.29
CA ARG A 218 2.10 17.41 -5.70
C ARG A 218 1.57 18.62 -6.50
N PRO A 219 2.34 19.17 -7.46
CA PRO A 219 3.56 18.62 -8.07
C PRO A 219 4.85 18.98 -7.31
N LYS A 220 4.75 19.59 -6.12
CA LYS A 220 5.93 19.78 -5.27
C LYS A 220 6.42 18.44 -4.75
N SER A 221 7.68 18.41 -4.31
CA SER A 221 8.39 17.16 -4.00
C SER A 221 9.31 17.25 -2.78
N SER A 222 9.17 18.29 -1.96
CA SER A 222 9.94 18.37 -0.72
C SER A 222 9.38 17.42 0.31
N SER A 223 10.28 16.80 1.05
CA SER A 223 9.94 16.07 2.25
C SER A 223 9.65 17.07 3.37
N VAL A 224 8.81 16.67 4.31
CA VAL A 224 8.38 17.49 5.44
C VAL A 224 8.77 16.78 6.72
N VAL A 225 9.47 17.46 7.62
CA VAL A 225 9.76 16.92 8.95
C VAL A 225 8.43 16.68 9.68
N TYR A 226 8.20 15.46 10.15
CA TYR A 226 6.93 15.09 10.76
C TYR A 226 7.14 14.18 11.97
N ASN A 227 6.45 14.47 13.08
CA ASN A 227 6.45 13.61 14.25
C ASN A 227 5.34 12.55 14.13
N ILE A 228 5.73 11.33 13.74
CA ILE A 228 4.79 10.22 13.53
C ILE A 228 4.22 9.61 14.83
N HIS A 229 4.71 10.00 16.01
CA HIS A 229 4.34 9.37 17.29
C HIS A 229 3.26 10.12 18.08
N LYS A 230 2.64 11.16 17.50
CA LYS A 230 1.74 12.06 18.24
C LYS A 230 0.27 11.64 18.24
N TYR A 231 -0.15 10.77 17.31
CA TYR A 231 -1.54 10.30 17.25
C TYR A 231 -1.84 9.31 18.39
N GLN A 232 -3.03 9.44 19.00
CA GLN A 232 -3.50 8.55 20.05
C GLN A 232 -4.61 7.62 19.53
N TRP A 233 -4.29 6.33 19.40
CA TRP A 233 -5.18 5.29 18.93
C TRP A 233 -6.27 4.91 19.93
N ASN A 234 -7.46 4.54 19.43
CA ASN A 234 -8.58 4.05 20.22
C ASN A 234 -9.10 2.68 19.73
N ASP A 235 -8.20 1.88 19.14
CA ASP A 235 -8.50 0.62 18.46
C ASP A 235 -8.00 -0.63 19.22
N SER A 236 -7.62 -0.50 20.49
CA SER A 236 -7.03 -1.59 21.28
C SER A 236 -7.84 -2.89 21.24
N LYS A 237 -9.18 -2.79 21.30
CA LYS A 237 -10.08 -3.95 21.18
C LYS A 237 -9.93 -4.69 19.85
N TRP A 238 -9.77 -3.96 18.75
CA TRP A 238 -9.55 -4.56 17.42
C TRP A 238 -8.19 -5.25 17.37
N MET A 239 -7.14 -4.56 17.83
CA MET A 239 -5.76 -5.06 17.84
C MET A 239 -5.59 -6.32 18.71
N GLU A 240 -6.35 -6.46 19.79
CA GLU A 240 -6.39 -7.67 20.63
C GLU A 240 -7.10 -8.87 19.99
N ILE A 241 -8.06 -8.62 19.10
CA ILE A 241 -8.88 -9.65 18.43
C ILE A 241 -8.22 -10.10 17.12
N ARG A 242 -7.60 -9.19 16.37
CA ARG A 242 -6.97 -9.45 15.08
C ARG A 242 -6.09 -10.71 15.04
N PRO A 243 -5.11 -10.91 15.93
CA PRO A 243 -4.25 -12.11 15.89
C PRO A 243 -4.99 -13.43 16.16
N LYS A 244 -6.21 -13.37 16.69
CA LYS A 244 -7.05 -14.55 16.99
C LYS A 244 -8.01 -14.89 15.85
N ARG A 245 -8.16 -14.00 14.84
CA ARG A 245 -9.07 -14.22 13.72
C ARG A 245 -8.52 -15.30 12.77
N LYS A 246 -9.39 -16.24 12.41
CA LYS A 246 -9.11 -17.28 11.42
C LYS A 246 -9.67 -16.87 10.08
N TRP A 247 -8.93 -16.07 9.32
CA TRP A 247 -9.44 -15.44 8.10
C TRP A 247 -9.91 -16.41 7.02
N LEU A 248 -9.29 -17.58 6.91
CA LEU A 248 -9.75 -18.64 5.99
C LEU A 248 -11.18 -19.10 6.30
N GLU A 249 -11.57 -19.04 7.57
CA GLU A 249 -12.86 -19.50 8.10
C GLU A 249 -13.80 -18.33 8.46
N SER A 250 -13.41 -17.09 8.17
CA SER A 250 -14.18 -15.88 8.50
C SER A 250 -14.75 -15.24 7.23
N PRO A 251 -15.83 -14.44 7.34
CA PRO A 251 -16.32 -13.68 6.20
C PRO A 251 -15.32 -12.56 5.85
N LEU A 252 -14.89 -12.55 4.57
CA LEU A 252 -14.07 -11.48 4.00
C LEU A 252 -14.80 -10.94 2.76
N SER A 253 -15.45 -9.79 2.93
CA SER A 253 -16.09 -9.01 1.86
C SER A 253 -15.47 -7.62 1.85
N ILE A 254 -14.78 -7.32 0.75
CA ILE A 254 -13.89 -6.18 0.58
C ILE A 254 -14.56 -5.15 -0.35
N TYR A 255 -14.62 -3.90 0.11
CA TYR A 255 -14.96 -2.75 -0.73
C TYR A 255 -13.67 -2.06 -1.17
N GLU A 256 -13.33 -2.20 -2.45
CA GLU A 256 -12.11 -1.61 -3.02
C GLU A 256 -12.38 -0.13 -3.41
N VAL A 257 -11.47 0.76 -3.02
CA VAL A 257 -11.67 2.22 -3.08
C VAL A 257 -10.40 2.94 -3.54
N HIS A 258 -10.55 3.82 -4.54
CA HIS A 258 -9.58 4.88 -4.82
C HIS A 258 -10.04 6.18 -4.13
N LEU A 259 -9.33 6.60 -3.08
CA LEU A 259 -9.73 7.71 -2.22
C LEU A 259 -9.93 9.04 -2.98
N GLY A 260 -9.09 9.30 -3.99
CA GLY A 260 -9.16 10.53 -4.79
C GLY A 260 -10.39 10.67 -5.68
N SER A 261 -11.14 9.59 -5.91
CA SER A 261 -12.30 9.59 -6.82
C SER A 261 -13.55 8.94 -6.26
N TRP A 262 -13.52 8.43 -5.02
CA TRP A 262 -14.73 7.93 -4.37
C TRP A 262 -15.74 9.07 -4.19
N MET A 263 -15.30 10.20 -3.65
CA MET A 263 -16.09 11.40 -3.53
C MET A 263 -15.17 12.62 -3.48
N ARG A 264 -15.58 13.69 -4.14
CA ARG A 264 -14.93 15.01 -4.16
C ARG A 264 -15.91 16.06 -3.64
N VAL A 265 -15.45 17.30 -3.50
CA VAL A 265 -16.28 18.44 -3.09
C VAL A 265 -16.53 19.35 -4.31
N PRO A 266 -17.64 19.19 -5.06
CA PRO A 266 -17.93 20.00 -6.24
C PRO A 266 -17.93 21.50 -5.97
N GLU A 267 -18.44 21.89 -4.80
CA GLU A 267 -18.57 23.29 -4.36
C GLU A 267 -17.20 23.96 -4.12
N GLU A 268 -16.14 23.18 -3.96
CA GLU A 268 -14.77 23.64 -3.75
C GLU A 268 -13.88 23.26 -4.95
N ASN A 269 -14.34 23.54 -6.17
CA ASN A 269 -13.62 23.24 -7.41
C ASN A 269 -13.19 21.76 -7.52
N ASN A 270 -14.07 20.84 -7.11
CA ASN A 270 -13.83 19.40 -7.19
C ASN A 270 -12.58 18.94 -6.40
N ARG A 271 -12.31 19.60 -5.26
CA ARG A 271 -11.23 19.23 -4.33
C ARG A 271 -11.38 17.80 -3.83
N PHE A 272 -10.26 17.13 -3.58
CA PHE A 272 -10.21 15.87 -2.84
C PHE A 272 -10.75 16.03 -1.42
N LEU A 273 -11.45 15.00 -0.92
CA LEU A 273 -11.74 14.92 0.51
C LEU A 273 -10.45 14.69 1.30
N THR A 274 -10.41 15.23 2.51
CA THR A 274 -9.38 14.90 3.51
C THR A 274 -9.64 13.53 4.12
N TYR A 275 -8.62 12.88 4.70
CA TYR A 275 -8.78 11.57 5.36
C TYR A 275 -9.84 11.61 6.48
N LYS A 276 -9.97 12.74 7.19
CA LYS A 276 -11.05 12.96 8.18
C LYS A 276 -12.44 12.97 7.54
N GLU A 277 -12.62 13.75 6.48
CA GLU A 277 -13.90 13.78 5.74
C GLU A 277 -14.22 12.41 5.12
N ILE A 278 -13.21 11.68 4.65
CA ILE A 278 -13.35 10.32 4.15
C ILE A 278 -13.78 9.40 5.30
N ALA A 279 -13.14 9.45 6.46
CA ALA A 279 -13.49 8.64 7.62
C ALA A 279 -14.96 8.83 8.03
N ASP A 280 -15.42 10.08 8.09
CA ASP A 280 -16.77 10.42 8.51
C ASP A 280 -17.87 10.03 7.49
N ARG A 281 -17.49 9.78 6.22
CA ARG A 281 -18.45 9.44 5.14
C ARG A 281 -18.34 7.98 4.69
N LEU A 282 -17.13 7.51 4.40
CA LEU A 282 -16.87 6.17 3.88
C LEU A 282 -17.09 5.10 4.94
N VAL A 283 -16.64 5.31 6.19
CA VAL A 283 -16.77 4.28 7.24
C VAL A 283 -18.24 3.99 7.57
N PRO A 284 -19.13 4.98 7.78
CA PRO A 284 -20.55 4.71 7.95
C PRO A 284 -21.21 4.08 6.72
N TYR A 285 -20.78 4.46 5.51
CA TYR A 285 -21.28 3.88 4.26
C TYR A 285 -20.95 2.39 4.18
N VAL A 286 -19.67 2.03 4.33
CA VAL A 286 -19.17 0.64 4.28
C VAL A 286 -19.82 -0.21 5.37
N LYS A 287 -19.94 0.32 6.59
CA LYS A 287 -20.63 -0.35 7.70
C LYS A 287 -22.08 -0.64 7.38
N LYS A 288 -22.81 0.35 6.85
CA LYS A 288 -24.21 0.19 6.44
C LYS A 288 -24.36 -0.87 5.35
N MET A 289 -23.46 -0.84 4.37
CA MET A 289 -23.41 -1.81 3.27
C MET A 289 -23.01 -3.22 3.72
N GLY A 290 -22.48 -3.41 4.92
CA GLY A 290 -22.15 -4.72 5.47
C GLY A 290 -20.85 -5.33 4.91
N TYR A 291 -19.93 -4.53 4.39
CA TYR A 291 -18.59 -5.01 4.06
C TYR A 291 -17.78 -5.22 5.35
N THR A 292 -16.81 -6.14 5.31
CA THR A 292 -15.94 -6.41 6.47
C THR A 292 -14.61 -5.66 6.38
N HIS A 293 -14.18 -5.29 5.17
CA HIS A 293 -12.92 -4.59 4.93
C HIS A 293 -13.06 -3.52 3.85
N ILE A 294 -12.19 -2.51 3.93
CA ILE A 294 -11.90 -1.56 2.86
C ILE A 294 -10.52 -1.91 2.31
N GLU A 295 -10.39 -2.07 1.00
CA GLU A 295 -9.10 -2.15 0.32
C GLU A 295 -8.85 -0.83 -0.39
N LEU A 296 -7.75 -0.19 -0.07
CA LEU A 296 -7.35 1.10 -0.64
C LEU A 296 -6.38 0.84 -1.79
N LEU A 297 -6.66 1.41 -2.96
CA LEU A 297 -5.60 1.64 -3.95
C LEU A 297 -4.45 2.44 -3.29
N PRO A 298 -3.21 2.38 -3.82
CA PRO A 298 -2.05 2.84 -3.08
C PRO A 298 -2.18 4.27 -2.58
N VAL A 299 -2.11 4.44 -1.26
CA VAL A 299 -2.11 5.76 -0.60
C VAL A 299 -0.70 6.26 -0.30
N THR A 300 0.34 5.52 -0.67
CA THR A 300 1.73 6.00 -0.63
C THR A 300 1.89 7.26 -1.48
N GLU A 301 2.82 8.15 -1.12
CA GLU A 301 3.01 9.39 -1.89
C GLU A 301 3.48 9.09 -3.33
N HIS A 302 2.80 9.69 -4.30
CA HIS A 302 2.98 9.47 -5.73
C HIS A 302 2.80 10.78 -6.51
N PRO A 303 3.58 11.06 -7.57
CA PRO A 303 3.59 12.36 -8.23
C PRO A 303 2.42 12.55 -9.21
N LEU A 304 1.82 11.46 -9.71
CA LEU A 304 0.86 11.47 -10.82
C LEU A 304 -0.46 10.79 -10.42
N ASP A 305 -1.57 11.53 -10.44
CA ASP A 305 -2.90 10.97 -10.12
C ASP A 305 -3.32 9.84 -11.07
N ALA A 306 -3.00 9.97 -12.35
CA ALA A 306 -3.31 8.99 -13.37
C ALA A 306 -2.57 7.66 -13.20
N SER A 307 -1.58 7.59 -12.30
CA SER A 307 -0.98 6.31 -11.89
C SER A 307 -1.84 5.54 -10.89
N TRP A 308 -2.90 6.17 -10.36
CA TRP A 308 -3.79 5.66 -9.31
C TRP A 308 -3.08 5.28 -8.00
N GLY A 309 -1.83 5.70 -7.84
CA GLY A 309 -0.96 5.38 -6.71
C GLY A 309 0.16 4.38 -7.02
N TYR A 310 0.04 3.59 -8.10
CA TYR A 310 0.98 2.49 -8.40
C TYR A 310 2.38 2.95 -8.79
N GLN A 311 2.58 4.24 -9.08
CA GLN A 311 3.90 4.83 -9.30
C GLN A 311 4.37 5.61 -8.07
N THR A 312 4.72 4.87 -7.02
CA THR A 312 5.08 5.42 -5.70
C THR A 312 6.49 6.01 -5.66
N ILE A 313 6.64 7.13 -4.95
CA ILE A 313 7.93 7.75 -4.61
C ILE A 313 8.17 7.82 -3.09
N GLY A 314 7.12 8.05 -2.29
CA GLY A 314 7.20 8.19 -0.84
C GLY A 314 6.60 6.97 -0.16
N TYR A 315 7.41 5.93 -0.02
CA TYR A 315 6.97 4.63 0.50
C TYR A 315 6.53 4.71 1.97
N PHE A 316 7.11 5.60 2.76
CA PHE A 316 6.89 5.74 4.20
C PHE A 316 5.89 6.87 4.57
N ALA A 317 5.14 7.40 3.60
CA ALA A 317 4.17 8.46 3.85
C ALA A 317 2.84 8.20 3.13
N PRO A 318 1.70 8.37 3.81
CA PRO A 318 0.43 8.53 3.10
C PRO A 318 0.47 9.83 2.29
N THR A 319 -0.20 9.84 1.14
CA THR A 319 -0.18 10.96 0.21
C THR A 319 -0.79 12.19 0.87
N SER A 320 -0.11 13.31 0.71
CA SER A 320 -0.49 14.62 1.25
C SER A 320 -1.76 15.20 0.60
N ARG A 321 -2.26 14.61 -0.50
CA ARG A 321 -3.51 15.00 -1.19
C ARG A 321 -4.72 15.06 -0.26
N HIS A 322 -4.74 14.22 0.76
CA HIS A 322 -5.87 14.04 1.68
C HIS A 322 -5.59 14.55 3.09
N GLY A 323 -4.46 15.24 3.32
CA GLY A 323 -4.11 15.77 4.65
C GLY A 323 -2.87 15.10 5.24
N THR A 324 -2.83 15.01 6.56
CA THR A 324 -1.62 14.62 7.31
C THR A 324 -1.58 13.10 7.58
N PRO A 325 -0.40 12.55 7.92
CA PRO A 325 -0.29 11.20 8.50
C PRO A 325 -1.28 10.91 9.63
N ASP A 326 -1.50 11.87 10.54
CA ASP A 326 -2.44 11.70 11.66
C ASP A 326 -3.89 11.59 11.17
N ASP A 327 -4.25 12.30 10.11
CA ASP A 327 -5.58 12.20 9.51
C ASP A 327 -5.81 10.82 8.89
N PHE A 328 -4.76 10.19 8.34
CA PHE A 328 -4.84 8.79 7.87
C PHE A 328 -4.91 7.80 9.04
N MET A 329 -4.16 8.01 10.13
CA MET A 329 -4.31 7.21 11.36
C MET A 329 -5.74 7.31 11.91
N TYR A 330 -6.34 8.51 11.90
CA TYR A 330 -7.74 8.71 12.26
C TYR A 330 -8.70 7.91 11.40
N PHE A 331 -8.48 7.84 10.09
CA PHE A 331 -9.28 7.01 9.19
C PHE A 331 -9.23 5.53 9.58
N VAL A 332 -8.03 4.98 9.80
CA VAL A 332 -7.87 3.57 10.19
C VAL A 332 -8.48 3.31 11.57
N ASP A 333 -8.25 4.19 12.54
CA ASP A 333 -8.82 4.08 13.90
C ASP A 333 -10.37 4.08 13.84
N LYS A 334 -10.96 4.93 12.99
CA LYS A 334 -12.41 4.92 12.75
C LYS A 334 -12.90 3.64 12.11
N CYS A 335 -12.16 3.05 11.18
CA CYS A 335 -12.49 1.73 10.62
C CYS A 335 -12.51 0.66 11.72
N HIS A 336 -11.47 0.59 12.54
CA HIS A 336 -11.34 -0.39 13.63
C HIS A 336 -12.43 -0.25 14.70
N GLN A 337 -12.75 0.99 15.12
CA GLN A 337 -13.87 1.26 16.03
C GLN A 337 -15.23 0.81 15.47
N ASN A 338 -15.32 0.63 14.15
CA ASN A 338 -16.51 0.13 13.45
C ASN A 338 -16.39 -1.34 13.02
N ASN A 339 -15.36 -2.06 13.48
CA ASN A 339 -15.06 -3.45 13.13
C ASN A 339 -14.82 -3.68 11.62
N ILE A 340 -14.28 -2.68 10.93
CA ILE A 340 -13.90 -2.74 9.52
C ILE A 340 -12.38 -2.79 9.45
N GLY A 341 -11.84 -3.79 8.74
CA GLY A 341 -10.40 -3.87 8.51
C GLY A 341 -9.95 -3.01 7.33
N VAL A 342 -8.68 -2.60 7.32
CA VAL A 342 -8.09 -1.80 6.24
C VAL A 342 -6.98 -2.58 5.54
N ILE A 343 -7.14 -2.82 4.25
CA ILE A 343 -6.12 -3.41 3.38
C ILE A 343 -5.56 -2.27 2.51
N LEU A 344 -4.24 -2.25 2.33
CA LEU A 344 -3.56 -1.28 1.48
C LEU A 344 -2.90 -1.98 0.30
N ASP A 345 -3.16 -1.48 -0.90
CA ASP A 345 -2.36 -1.83 -2.07
C ASP A 345 -0.95 -1.30 -1.91
N TRP A 346 -0.01 -2.22 -1.97
CA TRP A 346 1.41 -2.01 -1.80
C TRP A 346 2.12 -2.29 -3.11
N ALA A 347 2.95 -1.35 -3.56
CA ALA A 347 3.62 -1.40 -4.85
C ALA A 347 5.13 -1.67 -4.73
N PRO A 348 5.58 -2.87 -4.31
CA PRO A 348 7.00 -3.21 -4.22
C PRO A 348 7.60 -3.63 -5.58
N ALA A 349 6.79 -3.75 -6.64
CA ALA A 349 7.21 -4.32 -7.91
C ALA A 349 8.15 -3.39 -8.71
N HIS A 350 7.87 -2.08 -8.65
CA HIS A 350 8.60 -1.06 -9.42
C HIS A 350 8.41 0.34 -8.83
N PHE A 351 9.18 1.30 -9.34
CA PHE A 351 9.06 2.73 -9.01
C PHE A 351 9.29 3.60 -10.25
N PRO A 352 8.75 4.84 -10.31
CA PRO A 352 8.85 5.66 -11.51
C PRO A 352 10.24 6.28 -11.69
N THR A 353 10.46 6.93 -12.83
CA THR A 353 11.75 7.51 -13.23
C THR A 353 11.94 8.97 -12.81
N ASP A 354 11.01 9.52 -12.02
CA ASP A 354 11.05 10.90 -11.52
C ASP A 354 12.39 11.26 -10.88
N GLY A 355 12.96 12.39 -11.31
CA GLY A 355 14.30 12.82 -10.90
C GLY A 355 14.44 13.06 -9.39
N HIS A 356 13.35 13.39 -8.69
CA HIS A 356 13.34 13.59 -7.24
C HIS A 356 13.15 12.29 -6.45
N GLY A 357 12.77 11.18 -7.10
CA GLY A 357 12.54 9.87 -6.47
C GLY A 357 13.81 8.99 -6.39
N LEU A 358 13.61 7.67 -6.30
CA LEU A 358 14.67 6.70 -6.02
C LEU A 358 15.64 6.42 -7.19
N GLY A 359 15.24 6.73 -8.43
CA GLY A 359 16.04 6.40 -9.62
C GLY A 359 17.39 7.11 -9.63
N PHE A 360 18.46 6.36 -9.91
CA PHE A 360 19.82 6.87 -9.99
C PHE A 360 20.25 7.70 -8.77
N PHE A 361 19.86 7.24 -7.58
CA PHE A 361 19.81 8.05 -6.35
C PHE A 361 21.12 8.78 -6.02
N ASP A 362 22.24 8.04 -5.99
CA ASP A 362 23.55 8.53 -5.62
C ASP A 362 24.53 8.67 -6.81
N GLY A 363 23.98 8.69 -8.03
CA GLY A 363 24.75 8.65 -9.28
C GLY A 363 25.16 7.26 -9.74
N THR A 364 24.56 6.22 -9.16
CA THR A 364 24.61 4.82 -9.60
C THR A 364 23.21 4.21 -9.62
N CYS A 365 23.06 3.02 -10.23
CA CYS A 365 21.85 2.21 -10.07
C CYS A 365 21.84 1.64 -8.64
N LEU A 366 21.25 2.42 -7.72
CA LEU A 366 21.30 2.13 -6.28
C LEU A 366 20.14 1.22 -5.87
N TYR A 367 18.91 1.73 -6.04
CA TYR A 367 17.68 1.01 -5.74
C TYR A 367 17.28 0.09 -6.89
N GLU A 368 17.49 0.52 -8.14
CA GLU A 368 17.28 -0.27 -9.33
C GLU A 368 18.46 -1.19 -9.65
N HIS A 369 18.19 -2.29 -10.36
CA HIS A 369 19.26 -3.14 -10.88
C HIS A 369 20.03 -2.43 -12.02
N GLU A 370 21.35 -2.60 -12.08
CA GLU A 370 22.21 -1.94 -13.08
C GLU A 370 21.97 -2.42 -14.52
N ASP A 371 21.77 -3.73 -14.70
CA ASP A 371 21.37 -4.32 -15.98
C ASP A 371 19.90 -3.95 -16.28
N PRO A 372 19.63 -3.16 -17.34
CA PRO A 372 18.27 -2.73 -17.66
C PRO A 372 17.34 -3.90 -18.03
N ARG A 373 17.88 -5.05 -18.44
CA ARG A 373 17.11 -6.27 -18.72
C ARG A 373 16.49 -6.87 -17.45
N LYS A 374 17.01 -6.51 -16.28
CA LYS A 374 16.48 -6.88 -14.96
C LYS A 374 15.91 -5.67 -14.20
N GLY A 375 16.39 -4.47 -14.47
CA GLY A 375 16.13 -3.25 -13.70
C GLY A 375 15.08 -2.29 -14.29
N PHE A 376 14.37 -2.66 -15.37
CA PHE A 376 13.46 -1.75 -16.05
C PHE A 376 12.27 -2.46 -16.70
N HIS A 377 11.04 -1.98 -16.48
CA HIS A 377 9.85 -2.44 -17.20
C HIS A 377 9.66 -1.62 -18.49
N PRO A 378 9.83 -2.24 -19.68
CA PRO A 378 9.82 -1.50 -20.95
C PRO A 378 8.46 -0.89 -21.29
N ASP A 379 7.37 -1.62 -21.07
CA ASP A 379 6.02 -1.15 -21.40
C ASP A 379 5.49 -0.09 -20.44
N TRP A 380 6.00 -0.03 -19.21
CA TRP A 380 5.55 0.91 -18.17
C TRP A 380 6.45 2.14 -18.03
N GLY A 381 7.68 2.07 -18.52
CA GLY A 381 8.66 3.15 -18.35
C GLY A 381 9.17 3.29 -16.91
N THR A 382 9.11 2.23 -16.11
CA THR A 382 9.43 2.24 -14.67
C THR A 382 10.67 1.40 -14.34
N LYS A 383 11.28 1.67 -13.18
CA LYS A 383 12.47 0.99 -12.66
C LYS A 383 12.08 -0.16 -11.74
N ILE A 384 12.83 -1.26 -11.79
CA ILE A 384 12.61 -2.45 -10.96
C ILE A 384 13.64 -2.45 -9.84
N PHE A 385 13.18 -2.69 -8.60
CA PHE A 385 14.04 -2.81 -7.44
C PHE A 385 15.07 -3.95 -7.60
N ASN A 386 16.29 -3.72 -7.13
CA ASN A 386 17.31 -4.75 -7.01
C ASN A 386 17.09 -5.58 -5.75
N TYR A 387 16.17 -6.54 -5.80
CA TYR A 387 15.81 -7.39 -4.66
C TYR A 387 16.99 -8.18 -4.06
N GLY A 388 18.06 -8.39 -4.84
CA GLY A 388 19.26 -9.09 -4.39
C GLY A 388 20.20 -8.23 -3.54
N ARG A 389 19.98 -6.91 -3.48
CA ARG A 389 20.79 -5.99 -2.68
C ARG A 389 20.21 -5.84 -1.28
N ASN A 390 21.03 -6.11 -0.26
CA ASN A 390 20.60 -6.17 1.14
C ASN A 390 19.83 -4.93 1.58
N GLU A 391 20.36 -3.73 1.33
CA GLU A 391 19.74 -2.48 1.80
C GLU A 391 18.45 -2.15 1.02
N VAL A 392 18.35 -2.56 -0.24
CA VAL A 392 17.13 -2.40 -1.06
C VAL A 392 16.03 -3.36 -0.60
N ARG A 393 16.41 -4.62 -0.35
CA ARG A 393 15.53 -5.60 0.26
C ARG A 393 15.05 -5.12 1.63
N ASN A 394 15.96 -4.60 2.46
CA ASN A 394 15.62 -4.07 3.78
C ASN A 394 14.65 -2.89 3.69
N PHE A 395 14.89 -1.93 2.78
CA PHE A 395 14.00 -0.79 2.53
C PHE A 395 12.54 -1.26 2.33
N LEU A 396 12.33 -2.26 1.48
CA LEU A 396 11.00 -2.80 1.20
C LEU A 396 10.42 -3.60 2.37
N LEU A 397 11.24 -4.43 3.05
CA LEU A 397 10.79 -5.20 4.21
C LEU A 397 10.41 -4.28 5.38
N SER A 398 11.23 -3.27 5.66
CA SER A 398 10.98 -2.26 6.68
C SER A 398 9.75 -1.43 6.31
N ASN A 399 9.55 -1.13 5.02
CA ASN A 399 8.36 -0.44 4.54
C ASN A 399 7.06 -1.23 4.77
N ALA A 400 7.04 -2.51 4.45
CA ALA A 400 5.88 -3.36 4.72
C ALA A 400 5.50 -3.34 6.22
N LEU A 401 6.49 -3.53 7.09
CA LEU A 401 6.29 -3.56 8.54
C LEU A 401 5.92 -2.19 9.11
N PHE A 402 6.41 -1.11 8.50
CA PHE A 402 6.09 0.26 8.88
C PHE A 402 4.58 0.54 8.81
N TRP A 403 3.90 0.12 7.74
CA TRP A 403 2.46 0.35 7.61
C TRP A 403 1.66 -0.37 8.69
N PHE A 404 2.05 -1.59 9.06
CA PHE A 404 1.41 -2.34 10.15
C PHE A 404 1.69 -1.74 11.52
N GLU A 405 2.93 -1.30 11.78
CA GLU A 405 3.35 -0.76 13.08
C GLU A 405 2.84 0.67 13.32
N LYS A 406 2.90 1.54 12.31
CA LYS A 406 2.59 2.98 12.47
C LYS A 406 1.17 3.34 12.12
N TYR A 407 0.58 2.65 11.15
CA TYR A 407 -0.77 2.95 10.67
C TYR A 407 -1.78 1.84 10.97
N HIS A 408 -1.38 0.79 11.68
CA HIS A 408 -2.24 -0.29 12.16
C HIS A 408 -3.05 -1.04 11.10
N ILE A 409 -2.74 -0.89 9.80
CA ILE A 409 -3.49 -1.56 8.73
C ILE A 409 -3.56 -3.09 8.95
N ASP A 410 -4.54 -3.74 8.34
CA ASP A 410 -4.84 -5.17 8.55
C ASP A 410 -4.39 -6.06 7.41
N GLY A 411 -3.96 -5.48 6.30
CA GLY A 411 -3.35 -6.26 5.25
C GLY A 411 -2.68 -5.43 4.17
N LEU A 412 -1.84 -6.11 3.39
CA LEU A 412 -1.23 -5.56 2.19
C LEU A 412 -1.61 -6.43 0.99
N ARG A 413 -2.02 -5.78 -0.10
CA ARG A 413 -2.24 -6.43 -1.40
C ARG A 413 -1.13 -6.03 -2.36
N VAL A 414 -0.51 -7.00 -3.01
CA VAL A 414 0.57 -6.78 -3.98
C VAL A 414 0.02 -6.98 -5.38
N ASP A 415 0.06 -5.89 -6.16
CA ASP A 415 -0.27 -5.89 -7.59
C ASP A 415 0.83 -6.53 -8.43
N ALA A 416 0.44 -7.12 -9.56
CA ALA A 416 1.32 -7.58 -10.62
C ALA A 416 2.48 -8.44 -10.12
N VAL A 417 2.25 -9.40 -9.23
CA VAL A 417 3.32 -10.24 -8.66
C VAL A 417 4.10 -10.98 -9.76
N ALA A 418 3.44 -11.31 -10.88
CA ALA A 418 4.10 -11.88 -12.05
C ALA A 418 5.23 -11.00 -12.61
N SER A 419 5.11 -9.67 -12.53
CA SER A 419 6.14 -8.72 -12.95
C SER A 419 7.43 -8.82 -12.12
N MET A 420 7.30 -9.28 -10.87
CA MET A 420 8.43 -9.53 -9.98
C MET A 420 9.02 -10.92 -10.22
N LEU A 421 8.16 -11.94 -10.38
CA LEU A 421 8.55 -13.36 -10.44
C LEU A 421 9.33 -13.73 -11.70
N TYR A 422 9.16 -13.00 -12.81
CA TYR A 422 9.70 -13.39 -14.10
C TYR A 422 10.68 -12.37 -14.69
N LEU A 423 11.87 -12.85 -15.04
CA LEU A 423 12.90 -12.07 -15.73
C LEU A 423 12.50 -11.74 -17.17
N ASP A 424 11.59 -12.51 -17.78
CA ASP A 424 11.07 -12.30 -19.14
C ASP A 424 9.74 -11.55 -19.19
N TYR A 425 9.22 -11.05 -18.06
CA TYR A 425 7.95 -10.32 -18.02
C TYR A 425 7.94 -9.12 -18.96
N SER A 426 6.99 -9.09 -19.91
CA SER A 426 6.85 -8.01 -20.90
C SER A 426 8.12 -7.79 -21.76
N ARG A 427 8.92 -8.86 -21.98
CA ARG A 427 10.15 -8.81 -22.79
C ARG A 427 10.14 -9.83 -23.92
N LYS A 428 10.71 -9.47 -25.07
CA LYS A 428 10.88 -10.40 -26.20
C LYS A 428 12.09 -11.29 -26.00
N LYS A 429 12.18 -12.36 -26.80
CA LYS A 429 13.37 -13.21 -26.86
C LYS A 429 14.61 -12.37 -27.19
N GLY A 430 15.65 -12.48 -26.35
CA GLY A 430 16.90 -11.72 -26.48
C GLY A 430 16.95 -10.41 -25.70
N GLU A 431 15.81 -9.96 -25.14
CA GLU A 431 15.73 -8.73 -24.32
C GLU A 431 15.82 -9.01 -22.80
N TRP A 432 15.98 -10.27 -22.40
CA TRP A 432 16.13 -10.70 -21.00
C TRP A 432 17.27 -11.71 -20.84
N VAL A 433 17.69 -11.95 -19.59
CA VAL A 433 18.73 -12.93 -19.24
C VAL A 433 18.21 -13.94 -18.23
N PRO A 434 18.56 -15.23 -18.35
CA PRO A 434 18.12 -16.26 -17.42
C PRO A 434 18.79 -16.14 -16.05
N ASN A 435 18.18 -16.80 -15.06
CA ASN A 435 18.78 -17.00 -13.75
C ASN A 435 19.97 -17.99 -13.82
N ILE A 436 20.66 -18.17 -12.69
CA ILE A 436 21.84 -19.04 -12.59
C ILE A 436 21.59 -20.52 -12.93
N PHE A 437 20.33 -20.95 -12.96
CA PHE A 437 19.91 -22.31 -13.33
C PHE A 437 19.36 -22.40 -14.76
N GLY A 438 19.41 -21.32 -15.53
CA GLY A 438 18.91 -21.27 -16.92
C GLY A 438 17.41 -20.98 -17.05
N GLY A 439 16.71 -20.79 -15.93
CA GLY A 439 15.27 -20.50 -15.90
C GLY A 439 14.93 -19.01 -16.03
N LYS A 440 13.64 -18.71 -16.11
CA LYS A 440 13.11 -17.34 -16.20
C LYS A 440 12.66 -16.78 -14.85
N GLU A 441 12.74 -17.58 -13.80
CA GLU A 441 12.33 -17.23 -12.45
C GLU A 441 13.34 -16.23 -11.85
N ASN A 442 12.84 -15.13 -11.32
CA ASN A 442 13.63 -14.13 -10.61
C ASN A 442 13.83 -14.58 -9.15
N LEU A 443 14.95 -15.26 -8.90
CA LEU A 443 15.23 -15.93 -7.62
C LEU A 443 15.29 -14.93 -6.46
N GLU A 444 15.86 -13.76 -6.70
CA GLU A 444 15.98 -12.68 -5.72
C GLU A 444 14.62 -12.10 -5.34
N ALA A 445 13.71 -11.93 -6.31
CA ALA A 445 12.34 -11.50 -6.02
C ALA A 445 11.53 -12.57 -5.27
N ILE A 446 11.72 -13.85 -5.62
CA ILE A 446 11.07 -14.97 -4.92
C ILE A 446 11.53 -15.05 -3.46
N ASP A 447 12.84 -14.93 -3.21
CA ASP A 447 13.40 -14.88 -1.85
C ASP A 447 12.83 -13.70 -1.06
N PHE A 448 12.81 -12.50 -1.66
CA PHE A 448 12.20 -11.32 -1.06
C PHE A 448 10.73 -11.53 -0.68
N ILE A 449 9.90 -12.04 -1.58
CA ILE A 449 8.47 -12.27 -1.34
C ILE A 449 8.26 -13.27 -0.20
N LYS A 450 9.02 -14.37 -0.18
CA LYS A 450 8.95 -15.34 0.92
C LYS A 450 9.34 -14.70 2.23
N ARG A 451 10.44 -13.94 2.24
CA ARG A 451 10.92 -13.26 3.45
C ARG A 451 9.93 -12.21 3.95
N TYR A 452 9.34 -11.44 3.05
CA TYR A 452 8.28 -10.48 3.33
C TYR A 452 7.11 -11.15 4.07
N ASN A 453 6.55 -12.23 3.50
CA ASN A 453 5.43 -12.92 4.12
C ASN A 453 5.81 -13.54 5.48
N GLU A 454 6.99 -14.16 5.60
CA GLU A 454 7.47 -14.72 6.86
C GLU A 454 7.60 -13.67 7.97
N LEU A 455 8.14 -12.49 7.66
CA LEU A 455 8.34 -11.42 8.63
C LEU A 455 7.00 -10.77 9.00
N VAL A 456 6.14 -10.47 8.02
CA VAL A 456 4.83 -9.88 8.28
C VAL A 456 4.00 -10.75 9.20
N HIS A 457 3.89 -12.06 8.91
CA HIS A 457 3.11 -12.98 9.75
C HIS A 457 3.76 -13.25 11.11
N ARG A 458 5.09 -13.12 11.24
CA ARG A 458 5.81 -13.25 12.50
C ARG A 458 5.59 -12.05 13.42
N TYR A 459 5.74 -10.83 12.90
CA TYR A 459 5.68 -9.60 13.70
C TYR A 459 4.25 -9.10 13.89
N HIS A 460 3.35 -9.36 12.95
CA HIS A 460 1.96 -8.91 12.97
C HIS A 460 1.00 -10.09 12.71
N PRO A 461 0.88 -11.05 13.64
CA PRO A 461 -0.03 -12.17 13.46
C PRO A 461 -1.47 -11.71 13.23
N GLY A 462 -2.16 -12.40 12.32
CA GLY A 462 -3.55 -12.11 11.97
C GLY A 462 -3.74 -10.96 10.98
N VAL A 463 -2.68 -10.43 10.36
CA VAL A 463 -2.83 -9.57 9.18
C VAL A 463 -2.96 -10.40 7.90
N LEU A 464 -3.43 -9.78 6.83
CA LEU A 464 -3.60 -10.38 5.51
C LEU A 464 -2.46 -9.98 4.58
N THR A 465 -1.98 -10.93 3.80
CA THR A 465 -1.13 -10.66 2.64
C THR A 465 -1.83 -11.23 1.39
N ILE A 466 -2.07 -10.40 0.39
CA ILE A 466 -2.88 -10.75 -0.78
C ILE A 466 -2.06 -10.54 -2.05
N ALA A 467 -2.13 -11.47 -2.99
CA ALA A 467 -1.42 -11.38 -4.26
C ALA A 467 -2.38 -11.34 -5.45
N GLU A 468 -2.13 -10.45 -6.40
CA GLU A 468 -2.55 -10.61 -7.79
C GLU A 468 -1.41 -11.25 -8.58
N GLU A 469 -1.66 -12.45 -9.12
CA GLU A 469 -0.69 -13.22 -9.87
C GLU A 469 -1.41 -13.94 -11.02
N SER A 470 -1.08 -13.58 -12.25
CA SER A 470 -1.86 -13.87 -13.46
C SER A 470 -1.25 -14.92 -14.41
N THR A 471 -0.21 -15.65 -13.99
CA THR A 471 0.50 -16.64 -14.83
C THR A 471 0.38 -18.09 -14.32
N ALA A 472 -0.47 -18.32 -13.31
CA ALA A 472 -0.68 -19.62 -12.68
C ALA A 472 0.56 -20.17 -11.95
N TRP A 473 1.33 -19.29 -11.30
CA TRP A 473 2.39 -19.72 -10.38
C TRP A 473 1.80 -20.62 -9.27
N PRO A 474 2.40 -21.78 -8.96
CA PRO A 474 1.86 -22.70 -7.97
C PRO A 474 2.21 -22.28 -6.54
N GLY A 475 1.26 -22.43 -5.61
CA GLY A 475 1.49 -22.25 -4.18
C GLY A 475 1.65 -20.79 -3.76
N VAL A 476 1.05 -19.85 -4.49
CA VAL A 476 1.13 -18.40 -4.17
C VAL A 476 0.62 -18.15 -2.76
N SER A 477 -0.52 -18.73 -2.41
CA SER A 477 -1.15 -18.58 -1.09
C SER A 477 -0.91 -19.78 -0.16
N LYS A 478 0.24 -20.46 -0.33
CA LYS A 478 0.67 -21.58 0.52
C LYS A 478 1.89 -21.20 1.36
N PRO A 479 2.10 -21.86 2.52
CA PRO A 479 3.24 -21.57 3.39
C PRO A 479 4.60 -21.75 2.70
N THR A 480 5.57 -20.92 3.09
CA THR A 480 6.92 -20.92 2.49
C THR A 480 7.68 -22.23 2.73
N TYR A 481 7.47 -22.87 3.88
CA TYR A 481 8.06 -24.18 4.22
C TYR A 481 7.52 -25.35 3.38
N LEU A 482 6.41 -25.16 2.64
CA LEU A 482 5.90 -26.11 1.64
C LEU A 482 6.27 -25.71 0.20
N GLY A 483 7.14 -24.72 0.03
CA GLY A 483 7.56 -24.19 -1.27
C GLY A 483 6.70 -23.05 -1.81
N GLY A 484 5.64 -22.64 -1.09
CA GLY A 484 4.77 -21.53 -1.50
C GLY A 484 5.41 -20.14 -1.33
N LEU A 485 4.72 -19.10 -1.80
CA LEU A 485 5.18 -17.70 -1.65
C LEU A 485 4.81 -17.07 -0.30
N GLY A 486 3.90 -17.70 0.46
CA GLY A 486 3.53 -17.28 1.81
C GLY A 486 2.36 -16.30 1.90
N PHE A 487 1.71 -15.94 0.78
CA PHE A 487 0.53 -15.07 0.83
C PHE A 487 -0.63 -15.74 1.57
N SER A 488 -1.49 -14.93 2.19
CA SER A 488 -2.73 -15.41 2.83
C SER A 488 -3.77 -15.78 1.78
N PHE A 489 -3.93 -14.94 0.75
CA PHE A 489 -4.88 -15.12 -0.33
C PHE A 489 -4.30 -14.74 -1.69
N LYS A 490 -4.92 -15.25 -2.76
CA LYS A 490 -4.64 -14.90 -4.16
C LYS A 490 -5.93 -14.44 -4.85
N TRP A 491 -5.87 -13.40 -5.67
CA TRP A 491 -6.98 -13.02 -6.56
C TRP A 491 -7.23 -14.10 -7.61
N ASN A 492 -8.49 -14.48 -7.82
CA ASN A 492 -8.88 -15.46 -8.82
C ASN A 492 -9.17 -14.80 -10.17
N MET A 493 -8.10 -14.45 -10.89
CA MET A 493 -8.19 -13.80 -12.19
C MET A 493 -8.87 -14.67 -13.25
N GLY A 494 -8.70 -16.00 -13.18
CA GLY A 494 -9.37 -16.94 -14.08
C GLY A 494 -10.88 -16.94 -13.90
N TRP A 495 -11.37 -17.06 -12.65
CA TRP A 495 -12.80 -16.95 -12.36
C TRP A 495 -13.37 -15.59 -12.80
N MET A 496 -12.63 -14.50 -12.56
CA MET A 496 -13.05 -13.16 -12.94
C MET A 496 -13.26 -13.07 -14.45
N HIS A 497 -12.27 -13.50 -15.24
CA HIS A 497 -12.33 -13.46 -16.69
C HIS A 497 -13.48 -14.33 -17.24
N ASP A 498 -13.53 -15.60 -16.83
CA ASP A 498 -14.53 -16.55 -17.31
C ASP A 498 -15.95 -16.07 -17.00
N SER A 499 -16.18 -15.60 -15.76
CA SER A 499 -17.50 -15.17 -15.32
C SER A 499 -17.94 -13.85 -15.95
N LEU A 500 -17.03 -12.89 -16.13
CA LEU A 500 -17.32 -11.64 -16.85
C LEU A 500 -17.62 -11.90 -18.33
N GLU A 501 -16.87 -12.78 -18.98
CA GLU A 501 -17.14 -13.19 -20.36
C GLU A 501 -18.53 -13.84 -20.46
N TYR A 502 -18.86 -14.74 -19.54
CA TYR A 502 -20.14 -15.43 -19.52
C TYR A 502 -21.33 -14.48 -19.32
N ILE A 503 -21.27 -13.63 -18.29
CA ILE A 503 -22.39 -12.76 -17.93
C ILE A 503 -22.65 -11.68 -18.98
N SER A 504 -21.62 -11.28 -19.73
CA SER A 504 -21.71 -10.25 -20.77
C SER A 504 -22.35 -10.77 -22.07
N LYS A 505 -22.44 -12.09 -22.26
CA LYS A 505 -23.07 -12.68 -23.46
C LYS A 505 -24.58 -12.56 -23.41
N ASP A 506 -25.18 -12.34 -24.58
CA ASP A 506 -26.62 -12.45 -24.74
C ASP A 506 -27.11 -13.79 -24.18
N PRO A 507 -28.20 -13.83 -23.39
CA PRO A 507 -28.74 -15.05 -22.81
C PRO A 507 -28.89 -16.22 -23.78
N VAL A 508 -29.21 -15.99 -25.06
CA VAL A 508 -29.39 -17.08 -26.05
C VAL A 508 -28.08 -17.81 -26.36
N TYR A 509 -26.93 -17.16 -26.17
CA TYR A 509 -25.62 -17.75 -26.43
C TYR A 509 -24.97 -18.38 -25.20
N LYS A 510 -25.48 -18.12 -24.01
CA LYS A 510 -24.88 -18.62 -22.75
C LYS A 510 -24.78 -20.14 -22.68
N LYS A 511 -25.68 -20.88 -23.34
CA LYS A 511 -25.64 -22.34 -23.41
C LYS A 511 -24.35 -22.90 -24.03
N TYR A 512 -23.73 -22.16 -24.95
CA TYR A 512 -22.48 -22.55 -25.62
C TYR A 512 -21.22 -22.27 -24.78
N HIS A 513 -21.37 -21.56 -23.66
CA HIS A 513 -20.28 -21.11 -22.80
C HIS A 513 -20.46 -21.54 -21.34
N HIS A 514 -21.28 -22.57 -21.10
CA HIS A 514 -21.60 -23.02 -19.75
C HIS A 514 -20.36 -23.44 -18.95
N ASN A 515 -19.30 -23.87 -19.63
CA ASN A 515 -17.99 -24.18 -19.04
C ASN A 515 -17.39 -23.00 -18.27
N ASN A 516 -17.65 -21.75 -18.68
CA ASN A 516 -17.13 -20.56 -18.00
C ASN A 516 -17.67 -20.42 -16.56
N LEU A 517 -18.83 -20.99 -16.25
CA LEU A 517 -19.37 -21.02 -14.88
C LEU A 517 -18.80 -22.14 -14.01
N THR A 518 -18.31 -23.21 -14.64
CA THR A 518 -17.96 -24.46 -13.94
C THR A 518 -16.45 -24.70 -13.84
N PHE A 519 -15.67 -24.09 -14.74
CA PHE A 519 -14.25 -24.39 -14.90
C PHE A 519 -13.40 -23.96 -13.69
N SER A 520 -13.70 -22.80 -13.09
CA SER A 520 -13.01 -22.30 -11.90
C SER A 520 -12.98 -23.31 -10.75
N LEU A 521 -14.04 -24.11 -10.59
CA LEU A 521 -14.15 -25.10 -9.51
C LEU A 521 -13.23 -26.30 -9.67
N LEU A 522 -12.65 -26.53 -10.85
CA LEU A 522 -11.60 -27.54 -11.03
C LEU A 522 -10.32 -27.19 -10.26
N TYR A 523 -10.05 -25.89 -10.06
CA TYR A 523 -8.87 -25.42 -9.35
C TYR A 523 -9.19 -24.54 -8.14
N ALA A 524 -10.45 -24.25 -7.81
CA ALA A 524 -10.84 -23.32 -6.73
C ALA A 524 -10.29 -23.65 -5.33
N PHE A 525 -9.76 -24.87 -5.13
CA PHE A 525 -9.19 -25.32 -3.85
C PHE A 525 -7.68 -25.52 -3.89
N THR A 526 -7.01 -25.17 -5.00
CA THR A 526 -5.54 -25.20 -5.10
C THR A 526 -4.89 -24.04 -4.37
N GLU A 527 -5.60 -22.92 -4.25
CA GLU A 527 -5.18 -21.68 -3.57
C GLU A 527 -6.31 -21.18 -2.66
N ASN A 528 -6.00 -20.22 -1.80
CA ASN A 528 -6.97 -19.49 -1.00
C ASN A 528 -7.44 -18.28 -1.83
N PHE A 529 -8.53 -18.45 -2.59
CA PHE A 529 -8.94 -17.44 -3.55
C PHE A 529 -9.81 -16.31 -2.98
N ILE A 530 -9.59 -15.10 -3.48
CA ILE A 530 -10.56 -13.99 -3.47
C ILE A 530 -11.15 -13.88 -4.87
N LEU A 531 -12.47 -13.88 -4.98
CA LEU A 531 -13.21 -13.59 -6.19
C LEU A 531 -13.28 -12.07 -6.34
N VAL A 532 -12.74 -11.54 -7.42
CA VAL A 532 -12.48 -10.11 -7.57
C VAL A 532 -13.21 -9.51 -8.77
N LEU A 533 -13.80 -8.33 -8.56
CA LEU A 533 -14.30 -7.43 -9.58
C LEU A 533 -13.73 -6.05 -9.26
N SER A 534 -12.46 -5.86 -9.63
CA SER A 534 -11.64 -4.72 -9.23
C SER A 534 -11.78 -3.51 -10.17
N HIS A 535 -11.10 -2.43 -9.81
CA HIS A 535 -10.99 -1.20 -10.59
C HIS A 535 -10.53 -1.43 -12.04
N ASP A 536 -9.60 -2.37 -12.27
CA ASP A 536 -9.07 -2.70 -13.61
C ASP A 536 -10.12 -3.23 -14.58
N GLU A 537 -11.23 -3.76 -14.06
CA GLU A 537 -12.28 -4.35 -14.87
C GLU A 537 -13.35 -3.36 -15.30
N VAL A 538 -13.28 -2.10 -14.87
CA VAL A 538 -14.27 -1.06 -15.18
C VAL A 538 -13.67 0.20 -15.80
N VAL A 539 -12.56 0.04 -16.54
CA VAL A 539 -11.79 1.10 -17.21
C VAL A 539 -11.37 0.68 -18.62
N HIS A 540 -10.73 1.59 -19.35
CA HIS A 540 -10.05 1.34 -20.63
C HIS A 540 -10.93 0.67 -21.70
N GLY A 541 -12.21 1.05 -21.78
CA GLY A 541 -13.15 0.52 -22.77
C GLY A 541 -13.79 -0.81 -22.35
N LYS A 542 -13.46 -1.35 -21.17
CA LYS A 542 -14.06 -2.59 -20.65
C LYS A 542 -15.50 -2.40 -20.17
N ARG A 543 -16.01 -1.17 -20.09
CA ARG A 543 -17.32 -0.76 -19.55
C ARG A 543 -17.45 -0.96 -18.04
N SER A 544 -18.38 -0.23 -17.43
CA SER A 544 -18.81 -0.48 -16.05
C SER A 544 -19.50 -1.84 -15.89
N MET A 545 -19.64 -2.29 -14.64
CA MET A 545 -20.32 -3.55 -14.33
C MET A 545 -21.74 -3.63 -14.89
N LEU A 546 -22.52 -2.56 -14.78
CA LEU A 546 -23.89 -2.55 -15.31
C LEU A 546 -23.91 -2.54 -16.86
N ASN A 547 -22.96 -1.84 -17.49
CA ASN A 547 -22.89 -1.76 -18.95
C ASN A 547 -22.33 -3.01 -19.64
N LYS A 548 -21.67 -3.90 -18.90
CA LYS A 548 -21.30 -5.24 -19.39
C LYS A 548 -22.53 -6.14 -19.60
N MET A 549 -23.59 -5.94 -18.81
CA MET A 549 -24.77 -6.81 -18.86
C MET A 549 -25.58 -6.61 -20.16
N PRO A 550 -26.12 -7.67 -20.78
CA PRO A 550 -26.95 -7.57 -21.97
C PRO A 550 -28.40 -7.19 -21.65
N GLY A 551 -29.15 -6.78 -22.68
CA GLY A 551 -30.58 -6.54 -22.59
C GLY A 551 -30.98 -5.11 -22.21
N ASP A 552 -32.27 -4.95 -21.91
CA ASP A 552 -32.83 -3.68 -21.43
C ASP A 552 -32.37 -3.35 -19.99
N ILE A 553 -32.78 -2.18 -19.47
CA ILE A 553 -32.36 -1.73 -18.13
C ILE A 553 -32.77 -2.73 -17.04
N TRP A 554 -33.97 -3.33 -17.14
CA TRP A 554 -34.42 -4.30 -16.15
C TRP A 554 -33.55 -5.57 -16.21
N GLN A 555 -33.28 -6.08 -17.40
CA GLN A 555 -32.43 -7.26 -17.63
C GLN A 555 -30.98 -7.00 -17.21
N LYS A 556 -30.44 -5.79 -17.44
CA LYS A 556 -29.11 -5.39 -17.00
C LYS A 556 -29.01 -5.43 -15.47
N CYS A 557 -29.97 -4.82 -14.77
CA CYS A 557 -30.01 -4.87 -13.31
C CYS A 557 -30.21 -6.31 -12.80
N ALA A 558 -31.07 -7.12 -13.45
CA ALA A 558 -31.31 -8.51 -13.06
C ALA A 558 -30.06 -9.39 -13.24
N ASN A 559 -29.37 -9.30 -14.39
CA ASN A 559 -28.10 -9.99 -14.61
C ASN A 559 -27.06 -9.59 -13.56
N LEU A 560 -26.96 -8.30 -13.20
CA LEU A 560 -26.00 -7.85 -12.21
C LEU A 560 -26.29 -8.42 -10.82
N ARG A 561 -27.56 -8.46 -10.38
CA ARG A 561 -27.95 -9.10 -9.12
C ARG A 561 -27.68 -10.60 -9.13
N LEU A 562 -28.03 -11.28 -10.22
CA LEU A 562 -27.72 -12.69 -10.42
C LEU A 562 -26.21 -12.94 -10.32
N PHE A 563 -25.40 -12.11 -10.97
CA PHE A 563 -23.95 -12.27 -11.00
C PHE A 563 -23.33 -12.08 -9.62
N TYR A 564 -23.71 -11.03 -8.89
CA TYR A 564 -23.25 -10.82 -7.52
C TYR A 564 -23.73 -11.93 -6.58
N GLY A 565 -24.97 -12.39 -6.72
CA GLY A 565 -25.47 -13.53 -5.95
C GLY A 565 -24.71 -14.83 -6.24
N PHE A 566 -24.34 -15.08 -7.49
CA PHE A 566 -23.46 -16.19 -7.88
C PHE A 566 -22.06 -16.03 -7.28
N MET A 567 -21.44 -14.85 -7.39
CA MET A 567 -20.14 -14.56 -6.78
C MET A 567 -20.13 -14.80 -5.27
N TYR A 568 -21.16 -14.37 -4.55
CA TYR A 568 -21.23 -14.53 -3.10
C TYR A 568 -21.50 -15.97 -2.66
N SER A 569 -22.19 -16.75 -3.50
CA SER A 569 -22.45 -18.16 -3.26
C SER A 569 -21.35 -19.10 -3.79
N HIS A 570 -20.49 -18.66 -4.70
CA HIS A 570 -19.31 -19.41 -5.16
C HIS A 570 -18.24 -19.46 -4.05
N PRO A 571 -17.47 -20.56 -3.89
CA PRO A 571 -16.36 -20.62 -2.93
C PRO A 571 -15.29 -19.55 -3.17
N GLY A 572 -14.78 -18.95 -2.09
CA GLY A 572 -13.73 -17.92 -2.10
C GLY A 572 -14.20 -16.61 -1.44
N LYS A 573 -13.27 -15.73 -1.07
CA LYS A 573 -13.59 -14.42 -0.45
C LYS A 573 -14.05 -13.41 -1.51
N LYS A 574 -14.57 -12.24 -1.12
CA LYS A 574 -15.28 -11.32 -2.05
C LYS A 574 -14.59 -9.96 -2.12
N LEU A 575 -14.45 -9.40 -3.32
CA LEU A 575 -14.03 -8.01 -3.54
C LEU A 575 -14.87 -7.35 -4.63
N LEU A 576 -15.39 -6.16 -4.35
CA LEU A 576 -16.10 -5.33 -5.32
C LEU A 576 -15.59 -3.88 -5.26
N PHE A 577 -15.26 -3.32 -6.42
CA PHE A 577 -14.85 -1.93 -6.56
C PHE A 577 -16.02 -0.95 -6.46
N MET A 578 -15.74 0.23 -5.88
CA MET A 578 -16.68 1.34 -5.74
C MET A 578 -17.40 1.71 -7.05
N GLY A 579 -18.69 2.02 -6.94
CA GLY A 579 -19.58 2.28 -8.08
C GLY A 579 -20.28 1.02 -8.60
N GLY A 580 -19.68 -0.16 -8.42
CA GLY A 580 -20.28 -1.44 -8.80
C GLY A 580 -21.53 -1.78 -7.99
N GLU A 581 -21.55 -1.41 -6.70
CA GLU A 581 -22.59 -1.80 -5.74
C GLU A 581 -23.97 -1.19 -6.04
N PHE A 582 -24.00 -0.02 -6.69
CA PHE A 582 -25.24 0.64 -7.12
C PHE A 582 -25.40 0.66 -8.65
N GLY A 583 -24.51 -0.02 -9.37
CA GLY A 583 -24.54 -0.13 -10.83
C GLY A 583 -24.33 1.21 -11.53
N GLN A 584 -23.16 1.82 -11.35
CA GLN A 584 -22.74 2.97 -12.16
C GLN A 584 -22.77 2.64 -13.67
N TRP A 585 -23.15 3.62 -14.49
CA TRP A 585 -23.18 3.47 -15.95
C TRP A 585 -21.82 3.68 -16.58
N ASP A 586 -21.15 4.79 -16.27
CA ASP A 586 -19.86 5.11 -16.85
C ASP A 586 -18.74 4.25 -16.27
N GLU A 587 -17.69 4.06 -17.06
CA GLU A 587 -16.42 3.56 -16.55
C GLU A 587 -15.91 4.42 -15.40
N TRP A 588 -15.10 3.81 -14.54
CA TRP A 588 -14.42 4.56 -13.51
C TRP A 588 -13.48 5.58 -14.15
N ASN A 589 -13.50 6.80 -13.63
CA ASN A 589 -12.61 7.87 -14.02
C ASN A 589 -12.04 8.53 -12.75
N HIS A 590 -10.73 8.40 -12.57
CA HIS A 590 -10.00 8.91 -11.41
C HIS A 590 -10.09 10.45 -11.23
N ASP A 591 -10.44 11.19 -12.29
CA ASP A 591 -10.56 12.67 -12.26
C ASP A 591 -11.89 13.18 -11.68
N LYS A 592 -12.91 12.31 -11.56
CA LYS A 592 -14.23 12.69 -11.04
C LYS A 592 -14.65 11.82 -9.85
N SER A 593 -15.70 12.25 -9.14
CA SER A 593 -16.38 11.38 -8.17
C SER A 593 -17.09 10.25 -8.89
N ILE A 594 -17.34 9.13 -8.20
CA ILE A 594 -18.34 8.16 -8.67
C ILE A 594 -19.72 8.84 -8.77
N ASP A 595 -20.59 8.28 -9.60
CA ASP A 595 -21.84 8.92 -10.02
C ASP A 595 -22.95 8.85 -8.94
N TRP A 596 -22.70 9.41 -7.76
CA TRP A 596 -23.61 9.39 -6.60
C TRP A 596 -25.02 9.89 -6.89
N HIS A 597 -25.18 10.77 -7.89
CA HIS A 597 -26.47 11.28 -8.33
C HIS A 597 -27.41 10.16 -8.83
N LEU A 598 -26.88 9.01 -9.27
CA LEU A 598 -27.65 7.85 -9.72
C LEU A 598 -28.54 7.27 -8.61
N LEU A 599 -28.16 7.43 -7.34
CA LEU A 599 -28.98 7.00 -6.19
C LEU A 599 -30.29 7.80 -6.05
N ARG A 600 -30.51 8.86 -6.84
CA ARG A 600 -31.82 9.51 -6.99
C ARG A 600 -32.83 8.67 -7.76
N PHE A 601 -32.39 7.68 -8.53
CA PHE A 601 -33.25 6.80 -9.30
C PHE A 601 -33.43 5.42 -8.62
N LYS A 602 -34.65 4.87 -8.75
CA LYS A 602 -35.05 3.63 -8.08
C LYS A 602 -34.18 2.40 -8.43
N PRO A 603 -33.80 2.15 -9.70
CA PRO A 603 -33.00 0.96 -10.04
C PRO A 603 -31.66 0.86 -9.30
N HIS A 604 -30.93 1.98 -9.19
CA HIS A 604 -29.63 2.04 -8.50
C HIS A 604 -29.77 1.82 -6.99
N ARG A 605 -30.82 2.38 -6.35
CA ARG A 605 -31.12 2.10 -4.93
C ARG A 605 -31.48 0.63 -4.69
N CYS A 606 -32.21 0.01 -5.63
CA CYS A 606 -32.54 -1.41 -5.57
C CYS A 606 -31.29 -2.31 -5.68
N LEU A 607 -30.34 -1.98 -6.56
CA LEU A 607 -29.05 -2.66 -6.66
C LEU A 607 -28.22 -2.49 -5.39
N GLN A 608 -28.10 -1.26 -4.89
CA GLN A 608 -27.40 -0.97 -3.64
C GLN A 608 -28.00 -1.75 -2.47
N LYS A 609 -29.34 -1.79 -2.36
CA LYS A 609 -30.02 -2.57 -1.35
C LYS A 609 -29.75 -4.07 -1.49
N PHE A 610 -29.75 -4.60 -2.71
CA PHE A 610 -29.42 -6.01 -2.96
C PHE A 610 -28.00 -6.35 -2.47
N VAL A 611 -27.00 -5.54 -2.82
CA VAL A 611 -25.61 -5.75 -2.38
C VAL A 611 -25.49 -5.63 -0.86
N MET A 612 -26.18 -4.66 -0.25
CA MET A 612 -26.24 -4.52 1.21
C MET A 612 -26.80 -5.79 1.87
N ASP A 613 -27.98 -6.26 1.43
CA ASP A 613 -28.63 -7.45 2.02
C ASP A 613 -27.80 -8.72 1.74
N LEU A 614 -27.11 -8.80 0.60
CA LEU A 614 -26.20 -9.90 0.25
C LEU A 614 -24.96 -9.96 1.17
N ASN A 615 -24.39 -8.81 1.51
CA ASN A 615 -23.31 -8.68 2.48
C ASN A 615 -23.73 -9.14 3.88
N HIS A 616 -24.90 -8.71 4.35
CA HIS A 616 -25.44 -9.15 5.64
C HIS A 616 -25.73 -10.65 5.64
N LEU A 617 -26.29 -11.17 4.54
CA LEU A 617 -26.49 -12.62 4.36
C LEU A 617 -25.16 -13.37 4.47
N TYR A 618 -24.12 -12.92 3.76
CA TYR A 618 -22.79 -13.52 3.77
C TYR A 618 -22.20 -13.61 5.18
N GLN A 619 -22.34 -12.56 5.99
CA GLN A 619 -21.84 -12.58 7.36
C GLN A 619 -22.68 -13.48 8.29
N SER A 620 -23.98 -13.62 8.01
CA SER A 620 -24.90 -14.39 8.87
C SER A 620 -24.95 -15.89 8.57
N GLU A 621 -24.45 -16.32 7.42
CA GLU A 621 -24.57 -17.70 6.94
C GLU A 621 -23.19 -18.39 6.83
N PRO A 622 -22.77 -19.17 7.85
CA PRO A 622 -21.47 -19.85 7.90
C PRO A 622 -21.13 -20.70 6.67
N ALA A 623 -22.14 -21.28 6.02
CA ALA A 623 -21.96 -22.07 4.81
C ALA A 623 -21.33 -21.30 3.65
N LEU A 624 -21.43 -19.97 3.65
CA LEU A 624 -20.88 -19.13 2.59
C LEU A 624 -19.40 -18.79 2.80
N TYR A 625 -18.83 -18.98 4.00
CA TYR A 625 -17.46 -18.53 4.29
C TYR A 625 -16.56 -19.48 5.10
N GLU A 626 -17.11 -20.40 5.91
CA GLU A 626 -16.29 -21.20 6.85
C GLU A 626 -15.40 -22.23 6.15
N VAL A 627 -15.84 -22.74 4.99
CA VAL A 627 -15.19 -23.84 4.25
C VAL A 627 -14.97 -23.43 2.79
N ASP A 628 -14.49 -22.20 2.56
CA ASP A 628 -14.23 -21.67 1.20
C ASP A 628 -13.03 -22.34 0.52
N VAL A 629 -12.00 -22.70 1.29
CA VAL A 629 -10.70 -23.15 0.77
C VAL A 629 -10.55 -24.68 0.73
N HIS A 630 -11.67 -25.40 0.84
CA HIS A 630 -11.66 -26.86 0.82
C HIS A 630 -12.91 -27.40 0.10
N TYR A 631 -12.73 -28.44 -0.71
CA TYR A 631 -13.79 -29.06 -1.52
C TYR A 631 -15.02 -29.57 -0.73
N LYS A 632 -14.94 -29.67 0.60
CA LYS A 632 -16.05 -30.15 1.44
C LYS A 632 -17.14 -29.09 1.62
N GLY A 633 -16.81 -27.81 1.40
CA GLY A 633 -17.73 -26.68 1.52
C GLY A 633 -18.61 -26.45 0.29
N PHE A 634 -18.42 -27.25 -0.77
CA PHE A 634 -19.14 -27.10 -2.04
C PHE A 634 -19.51 -28.45 -2.62
N GLU A 635 -20.70 -28.57 -3.21
CA GLU A 635 -21.12 -29.76 -3.93
C GLU A 635 -22.10 -29.37 -5.05
N TRP A 636 -21.83 -29.78 -6.28
CA TRP A 636 -22.81 -29.60 -7.36
C TRP A 636 -24.09 -30.41 -7.10
N ILE A 637 -25.24 -29.83 -7.42
CA ILE A 637 -26.51 -30.57 -7.56
C ILE A 637 -26.69 -30.92 -9.03
N ASP A 638 -26.69 -29.90 -9.90
CA ASP A 638 -26.63 -30.09 -11.34
C ASP A 638 -26.00 -28.86 -12.01
N PHE A 639 -25.13 -29.12 -12.98
CA PHE A 639 -24.46 -28.12 -13.83
C PHE A 639 -24.56 -28.50 -15.32
N ARG A 640 -25.49 -29.41 -15.66
CA ARG A 640 -25.59 -29.99 -17.02
C ARG A 640 -26.76 -29.43 -17.80
N ASP A 641 -27.67 -28.69 -17.16
CA ASP A 641 -28.74 -27.97 -17.86
C ASP A 641 -28.22 -26.74 -18.61
N THR A 642 -27.41 -27.02 -19.64
CA THR A 642 -26.81 -26.02 -20.52
C THR A 642 -27.88 -25.32 -21.37
N GLU A 643 -28.86 -26.07 -21.87
CA GLU A 643 -29.94 -25.56 -22.72
C GLU A 643 -30.78 -24.49 -22.02
N GLN A 644 -31.02 -24.63 -20.71
CA GLN A 644 -31.73 -23.61 -19.93
C GLN A 644 -30.77 -22.63 -19.23
N SER A 645 -29.46 -22.88 -19.31
CA SER A 645 -28.42 -22.16 -18.59
C SER A 645 -28.74 -22.02 -17.10
N VAL A 646 -29.00 -23.18 -16.48
CA VAL A 646 -29.29 -23.29 -15.04
C VAL A 646 -28.17 -24.08 -14.38
N ILE A 647 -27.71 -23.59 -13.22
CA ILE A 647 -26.85 -24.37 -12.33
C ILE A 647 -27.48 -24.42 -10.94
N SER A 648 -27.19 -25.49 -10.22
CA SER A 648 -27.57 -25.64 -8.82
C SER A 648 -26.49 -26.35 -8.03
N PHE A 649 -26.26 -25.90 -6.79
CA PHE A 649 -25.20 -26.43 -5.93
C PHE A 649 -25.52 -26.23 -4.45
N ILE A 650 -24.75 -26.90 -3.60
CA ILE A 650 -24.81 -26.81 -2.15
C ILE A 650 -23.55 -26.11 -1.64
N ARG A 651 -23.73 -25.18 -0.71
CA ARG A 651 -22.69 -24.64 0.16
C ARG A 651 -22.82 -25.22 1.55
N LYS A 652 -21.73 -25.68 2.17
CA LYS A 652 -21.73 -26.32 3.49
C LYS A 652 -20.84 -25.57 4.47
N ALA A 653 -21.33 -25.38 5.69
CA ALA A 653 -20.52 -24.91 6.82
C ALA A 653 -19.64 -26.05 7.35
N LYS A 654 -18.92 -25.79 8.45
CA LYS A 654 -18.19 -26.86 9.16
C LYS A 654 -19.12 -27.94 9.69
N ASP A 655 -20.29 -27.55 10.19
CA ASP A 655 -21.40 -28.47 10.41
C ASP A 655 -22.07 -28.75 9.05
N PRO A 656 -21.97 -29.97 8.50
CA PRO A 656 -22.53 -30.30 7.20
C PRO A 656 -24.07 -30.26 7.16
N HIS A 657 -24.76 -30.25 8.30
CA HIS A 657 -26.21 -30.03 8.37
C HIS A 657 -26.60 -28.57 8.23
N ASN A 658 -25.66 -27.64 8.45
CA ASN A 658 -25.83 -26.23 8.10
C ASN A 658 -25.33 -26.02 6.67
N PHE A 659 -26.25 -26.20 5.71
CA PHE A 659 -25.97 -26.03 4.30
C PHE A 659 -27.02 -25.13 3.63
N LEU A 660 -26.64 -24.59 2.48
CA LEU A 660 -27.51 -23.79 1.63
C LEU A 660 -27.63 -24.45 0.26
N VAL A 661 -28.82 -24.42 -0.32
CA VAL A 661 -29.08 -24.84 -1.70
C VAL A 661 -29.18 -23.58 -2.56
N VAL A 662 -28.35 -23.48 -3.58
CA VAL A 662 -28.27 -22.33 -4.48
C VAL A 662 -28.71 -22.76 -5.87
N VAL A 663 -29.56 -21.96 -6.51
CA VAL A 663 -30.05 -22.21 -7.87
C VAL A 663 -29.98 -20.91 -8.66
N CYS A 664 -29.32 -20.93 -9.81
CA CYS A 664 -29.15 -19.76 -10.67
C CYS A 664 -29.77 -20.00 -12.04
N ASN A 665 -30.58 -19.06 -12.53
CA ASN A 665 -31.11 -19.02 -13.90
C ASN A 665 -30.46 -17.87 -14.66
N PHE A 666 -29.63 -18.19 -15.64
CA PHE A 666 -28.91 -17.18 -16.42
C PHE A 666 -29.65 -16.69 -17.67
N THR A 667 -30.92 -17.04 -17.83
CA THR A 667 -31.79 -16.60 -18.93
C THR A 667 -32.99 -15.78 -18.43
N PRO A 668 -33.56 -14.89 -19.26
CA PRO A 668 -34.77 -14.13 -18.93
C PRO A 668 -36.05 -14.99 -18.99
N VAL A 669 -35.94 -16.29 -19.25
CA VAL A 669 -37.08 -17.20 -19.31
C VAL A 669 -37.31 -17.79 -17.90
N PRO A 670 -38.45 -17.51 -17.24
CA PRO A 670 -38.79 -18.14 -15.96
C PRO A 670 -39.03 -19.64 -16.14
N ARG A 671 -38.69 -20.44 -15.13
CA ARG A 671 -38.96 -21.89 -15.12
C ARG A 671 -39.96 -22.22 -14.02
N ILE A 672 -41.18 -22.57 -14.42
CA ILE A 672 -42.25 -22.94 -13.49
C ILE A 672 -42.18 -24.43 -13.22
N GLY A 673 -42.24 -24.82 -11.95
CA GLY A 673 -42.14 -26.23 -11.56
C GLY A 673 -40.78 -26.86 -11.90
N TYR A 674 -39.69 -26.11 -11.77
CA TYR A 674 -38.33 -26.61 -11.97
C TYR A 674 -37.91 -27.46 -10.77
N ARG A 675 -37.52 -28.72 -11.00
CA ARG A 675 -37.20 -29.66 -9.93
C ARG A 675 -35.71 -29.65 -9.59
N VAL A 676 -35.38 -29.54 -8.30
CA VAL A 676 -34.00 -29.54 -7.80
C VAL A 676 -33.86 -30.62 -6.73
N GLY A 677 -32.91 -31.54 -6.89
CA GLY A 677 -32.61 -32.55 -5.89
C GLY A 677 -32.04 -31.94 -4.62
N VAL A 678 -32.48 -32.41 -3.45
CA VAL A 678 -32.02 -31.94 -2.14
C VAL A 678 -31.77 -33.12 -1.17
N PRO A 679 -30.85 -32.98 -0.18
CA PRO A 679 -30.41 -34.10 0.63
C PRO A 679 -31.35 -34.44 1.80
N GLU A 680 -32.16 -33.49 2.29
CA GLU A 680 -32.99 -33.67 3.49
C GLU A 680 -34.49 -33.46 3.18
N ASN A 681 -35.36 -34.22 3.86
CA ASN A 681 -36.82 -34.11 3.72
C ASN A 681 -37.40 -33.10 4.72
N CYS A 682 -37.21 -31.81 4.45
CA CYS A 682 -37.63 -30.73 5.34
C CYS A 682 -38.19 -29.53 4.56
N PHE A 683 -38.56 -28.46 5.26
CA PHE A 683 -38.94 -27.21 4.63
C PHE A 683 -37.69 -26.41 4.23
N TYR A 684 -37.61 -25.97 2.99
CA TYR A 684 -36.52 -25.15 2.47
C TYR A 684 -36.99 -23.70 2.40
N ARG A 685 -36.57 -22.88 3.37
CA ARG A 685 -36.89 -21.45 3.42
C ARG A 685 -36.09 -20.70 2.36
N GLU A 686 -36.76 -19.91 1.53
CA GLU A 686 -36.13 -18.99 0.57
C GLU A 686 -35.54 -17.81 1.33
N ILE A 687 -34.23 -17.81 1.55
CA ILE A 687 -33.53 -16.76 2.31
C ILE A 687 -32.97 -15.65 1.42
N LEU A 688 -32.81 -15.91 0.11
CA LEU A 688 -32.51 -14.91 -0.89
C LEU A 688 -33.26 -15.22 -2.18
N ASN A 689 -33.87 -14.19 -2.76
CA ASN A 689 -34.40 -14.20 -4.11
C ASN A 689 -34.01 -12.88 -4.78
N SER A 690 -33.07 -12.94 -5.73
CA SER A 690 -32.59 -11.74 -6.41
C SER A 690 -33.65 -11.09 -7.33
N ASP A 691 -34.75 -11.77 -7.61
CA ASP A 691 -35.89 -11.23 -8.37
C ASP A 691 -36.98 -10.62 -7.47
N SER A 692 -36.77 -10.54 -6.15
CA SER A 692 -37.72 -9.86 -5.26
C SER A 692 -38.00 -8.42 -5.70
N GLN A 693 -39.24 -7.97 -5.51
CA GLN A 693 -39.62 -6.55 -5.70
C GLN A 693 -38.80 -5.58 -4.84
N LEU A 694 -38.24 -6.04 -3.71
CA LEU A 694 -37.33 -5.26 -2.86
C LEU A 694 -36.07 -4.83 -3.62
N TYR A 695 -35.69 -5.60 -4.63
CA TYR A 695 -34.54 -5.37 -5.49
C TYR A 695 -34.96 -4.97 -6.92
N CYS A 696 -36.21 -4.53 -7.09
CA CYS A 696 -36.79 -4.17 -8.38
C CYS A 696 -36.83 -5.34 -9.41
N GLY A 697 -36.91 -6.59 -8.94
CA GLY A 697 -37.22 -7.73 -9.82
C GLY A 697 -38.73 -7.89 -10.09
N SER A 698 -39.10 -8.94 -10.82
CA SER A 698 -40.48 -9.26 -11.19
C SER A 698 -41.31 -9.86 -10.06
N ASN A 699 -40.65 -10.19 -8.94
CA ASN A 699 -41.22 -10.78 -7.73
C ASN A 699 -41.77 -12.20 -7.92
N LEU A 700 -41.33 -12.90 -8.97
CA LEU A 700 -41.56 -14.34 -9.06
C LEU A 700 -40.71 -15.04 -7.99
N GLY A 701 -41.23 -16.11 -7.40
CA GLY A 701 -40.54 -16.82 -6.32
C GLY A 701 -41.42 -17.91 -5.73
N ASN A 702 -41.08 -18.31 -4.50
CA ASN A 702 -41.60 -19.54 -3.89
C ASN A 702 -42.39 -19.29 -2.61
N ALA A 703 -43.03 -18.11 -2.49
CA ALA A 703 -43.88 -17.73 -1.36
C ALA A 703 -43.23 -17.94 0.03
N GLY A 704 -41.91 -17.72 0.14
CA GLY A 704 -41.12 -17.84 1.36
C GLY A 704 -40.39 -19.18 1.55
N GLY A 705 -40.71 -20.21 0.76
CA GLY A 705 -40.01 -21.50 0.78
C GLY A 705 -40.89 -22.67 0.35
N ILE A 706 -40.28 -23.84 0.19
CA ILE A 706 -40.94 -25.05 -0.34
C ILE A 706 -40.56 -26.27 0.51
N SER A 707 -41.54 -27.14 0.78
CA SER A 707 -41.28 -28.45 1.38
C SER A 707 -40.69 -29.43 0.38
N ALA A 708 -39.67 -30.18 0.79
CA ALA A 708 -39.15 -31.28 0.00
C ALA A 708 -40.18 -32.40 -0.16
N GLU A 709 -40.18 -33.00 -1.34
CA GLU A 709 -40.98 -34.17 -1.68
C GLU A 709 -40.09 -35.41 -1.68
N ARG A 710 -40.66 -36.58 -1.36
CA ARG A 710 -40.00 -37.90 -1.45
C ARG A 710 -39.88 -38.39 -2.90
N ILE A 711 -39.37 -37.53 -3.77
CA ILE A 711 -39.15 -37.79 -5.18
C ILE A 711 -37.65 -37.65 -5.44
N PRO A 712 -36.95 -38.75 -5.75
CA PRO A 712 -35.53 -38.71 -6.08
C PRO A 712 -35.27 -37.88 -7.34
N TRP A 713 -34.27 -37.00 -7.30
CA TRP A 713 -33.87 -36.15 -8.42
C TRP A 713 -32.40 -35.74 -8.31
N HIS A 714 -31.71 -35.53 -9.43
CA HIS A 714 -30.27 -35.16 -9.46
C HIS A 714 -29.37 -36.02 -8.54
N GLY A 715 -29.63 -37.33 -8.47
CA GLY A 715 -28.87 -38.26 -7.63
C GLY A 715 -29.10 -38.12 -6.12
N ARG A 716 -30.17 -37.43 -5.69
CA ARG A 716 -30.52 -37.21 -4.28
C ARG A 716 -31.86 -37.84 -3.92
N PRO A 717 -32.09 -38.18 -2.64
CA PRO A 717 -33.29 -38.89 -2.20
C PRO A 717 -34.57 -38.05 -2.21
N TYR A 718 -34.46 -36.72 -2.12
CA TYR A 718 -35.59 -35.79 -2.09
C TYR A 718 -35.43 -34.72 -3.17
N SER A 719 -36.50 -33.97 -3.43
CA SER A 719 -36.44 -32.81 -4.32
C SER A 719 -37.43 -31.72 -3.93
N ILE A 720 -37.12 -30.48 -4.29
CA ILE A 720 -38.03 -29.34 -4.20
C ILE A 720 -38.48 -28.96 -5.61
N ASN A 721 -39.76 -28.58 -5.73
CA ASN A 721 -40.37 -28.16 -6.99
C ASN A 721 -40.57 -26.64 -6.99
N ILE A 722 -39.63 -25.90 -7.58
CA ILE A 722 -39.53 -24.45 -7.42
C ILE A 722 -40.02 -23.70 -8.66
N ASN A 723 -40.55 -22.50 -8.45
CA ASN A 723 -40.58 -21.47 -9.47
C ASN A 723 -39.24 -20.76 -9.48
N LEU A 724 -38.51 -20.87 -10.59
CA LEU A 724 -37.21 -20.27 -10.79
C LEU A 724 -37.36 -18.95 -11.59
N PRO A 725 -37.15 -17.78 -10.97
CA PRO A 725 -37.35 -16.50 -11.61
C PRO A 725 -36.39 -16.24 -12.78
N PRO A 726 -36.74 -15.32 -13.69
CA PRO A 726 -35.86 -14.94 -14.80
C PRO A 726 -34.62 -14.21 -14.29
N LEU A 727 -33.44 -14.49 -14.87
CA LEU A 727 -32.17 -13.83 -14.54
C LEU A 727 -31.94 -13.69 -13.02
N SER A 728 -32.00 -14.81 -12.31
CA SER A 728 -32.06 -14.78 -10.85
C SER A 728 -31.20 -15.84 -10.17
N VAL A 729 -30.76 -15.52 -8.95
CA VAL A 729 -30.27 -16.49 -7.98
C VAL A 729 -31.30 -16.65 -6.86
N LEU A 730 -31.52 -17.90 -6.47
CA LEU A 730 -32.26 -18.28 -5.28
C LEU A 730 -31.32 -18.99 -4.30
N ILE A 731 -31.44 -18.68 -3.01
CA ILE A 731 -30.75 -19.39 -1.94
C ILE A 731 -31.78 -19.90 -0.94
N PHE A 732 -31.75 -21.20 -0.69
CA PHE A 732 -32.62 -21.88 0.25
C PHE A 732 -31.84 -22.43 1.44
N LYS A 733 -32.44 -22.33 2.63
CA LYS A 733 -31.93 -22.93 3.86
C LYS A 733 -32.90 -23.98 4.38
N PRO A 734 -32.45 -25.20 4.67
CA PRO A 734 -33.27 -26.20 5.33
C PRO A 734 -33.68 -25.72 6.73
N VAL A 735 -34.96 -25.86 7.06
CA VAL A 735 -35.55 -25.61 8.37
C VAL A 735 -36.12 -26.94 8.84
N LYS A 736 -35.53 -27.45 9.92
CA LYS A 736 -35.92 -28.71 10.53
C LYS A 736 -37.13 -28.56 11.43
#